data_AF-A0A1H9A1E6-F1
#
_entry.id   AF-A0A1H9A1E6-F1
#
_cell.length_a   1.000
_cell.length_b   1.000
_cell.length_c   1.000
_cell.angle_alpha   90.00
_cell.angle_beta   90.00
_cell.angle_gamma   90.00
#
_symmetry.space_group_name_H-M   'P 1'
#
loop_
_entity.id
_entity.type
_entity.pdbx_description
1 polymer ?
#
loop_
_entity_poly.entity_id
_entity_poly.type
_entity_poly.pdbx_seq_one_letter_code
_entity_poly.pdbx_strand_id
1 'polypeptide(L)'
;MTPKTVLVWPRGALLCLVSLLLAAGGLLAATVPARADEAPKVLLLLDVSGSMNAKLDGGQTKFAAAKKALKQVAASLPAGTQVGLRVYGSDVEEDQDKNPAACKDTRLVLPIGPLDAKKMNAAVDSFKAQGSTPIAYSMGKGVDDLGDSGKRVLILVSDGQETCAKDPCPIVRKLAGSGVDLQFNAIGLAVNSKARSQLQCIAKAGGGAYYDANDTDSLNQALRKLTQRALRPFEVAGTPVTGTPDPESAPQVAPGQYRDTYDTGGTARYYTIPRTPGSLVTAHLSTVVKPYGYVNADKFDLELQTAQGEICSSGSSLTQALKSASVYSVVVRSEHSQSPSSAPAGCATDPQLRLKVTRTTPASTSDASSAVELGIAEQPAVSNRADLPGPVEDYKGTGFRVASTKPVTAVVGGSGFSNAPQIEPGSWSDSIAFGDTALYRVPVDYGQTLKVTASLPGGKGKLPLNLYDGYIVRLRLISPDRAQLAAVSDTRTGSAAAHVSATSPQVRVRNDELPLPSTQNFQPDASTASAAGDYFVVVELQPVTEGLRGVVLPLQLDVKVDGTPSGQPVFATVPSPSASADPSVSPTPGTTAAPADDPGARPGPSALALVLTGVGIVVLLGIVATAAALVVRRRRPRA
;
A
#
# COMPACT_ATOMS: atom_id res chain seq x y z
N MET A 1 -66.58 49.79 25.51
CA MET A 1 -65.54 50.25 26.44
C MET A 1 -65.50 49.27 27.61
N THR A 2 -64.38 48.60 27.85
CA THR A 2 -64.23 47.60 28.92
C THR A 2 -62.77 47.55 29.40
N PRO A 3 -62.49 47.30 30.70
CA PRO A 3 -61.14 47.46 31.26
C PRO A 3 -60.28 46.20 31.18
N LYS A 4 -59.02 46.34 31.63
CA LYS A 4 -58.03 45.25 31.75
C LYS A 4 -58.46 44.22 32.81
N THR A 5 -58.16 42.95 32.55
CA THR A 5 -58.04 41.92 33.58
C THR A 5 -56.65 41.29 33.45
N VAL A 6 -55.86 41.28 34.53
CA VAL A 6 -54.56 40.61 34.57
C VAL A 6 -54.76 39.23 35.22
N LEU A 7 -54.38 38.16 34.51
CA LEU A 7 -54.40 36.81 35.06
C LEU A 7 -52.96 36.32 35.25
N VAL A 8 -52.58 36.08 36.51
CA VAL A 8 -51.31 35.44 36.87
C VAL A 8 -51.50 33.93 36.84
N TRP A 9 -50.56 33.19 36.24
CA TRP A 9 -50.51 31.73 36.32
C TRP A 9 -49.24 31.25 37.03
N PRO A 10 -49.31 30.18 37.86
CA PRO A 10 -48.25 29.83 38.79
C PRO A 10 -47.06 29.10 38.12
N ARG A 11 -45.87 29.34 38.67
CA ARG A 11 -44.61 28.67 38.28
C ARG A 11 -44.54 27.23 38.82
N GLY A 12 -45.42 26.34 38.35
CA GLY A 12 -45.57 24.97 38.88
C GLY A 12 -45.38 23.81 37.88
N ALA A 13 -45.45 24.05 36.56
CA ALA A 13 -45.66 22.98 35.58
C ALA A 13 -44.47 22.68 34.63
N LEU A 14 -43.32 23.35 34.75
CA LEU A 14 -42.23 23.29 33.76
C LEU A 14 -41.00 22.48 34.19
N LEU A 15 -41.04 21.78 35.35
CA LEU A 15 -39.88 21.08 35.91
C LEU A 15 -39.90 19.55 35.76
N CYS A 16 -41.05 18.94 35.42
CA CYS A 16 -41.13 17.47 35.22
C CYS A 16 -40.83 17.02 33.77
N LEU A 17 -40.90 17.93 32.78
CA LEU A 17 -40.74 17.60 31.36
C LEU A 17 -39.29 17.68 30.85
N VAL A 18 -38.37 18.29 31.63
CA VAL A 18 -36.94 18.36 31.28
C VAL A 18 -36.19 17.13 31.80
N SER A 19 -36.52 16.67 33.01
CA SER A 19 -35.85 15.53 33.67
C SER A 19 -36.00 14.21 32.92
N LEU A 20 -37.11 14.01 32.19
CA LEU A 20 -37.38 12.78 31.44
C LEU A 20 -36.59 12.68 30.11
N LEU A 21 -36.09 13.81 29.59
CA LEU A 21 -35.28 13.85 28.35
C LEU A 21 -33.78 13.67 28.61
N LEU A 22 -33.30 13.95 29.83
CA LEU A 22 -31.90 13.80 30.21
C LEU A 22 -31.49 12.37 30.58
N ALA A 23 -32.45 11.47 30.87
CA ALA A 23 -32.18 10.07 31.16
C ALA A 23 -31.98 9.19 29.90
N ALA A 24 -32.32 9.69 28.70
CA ALA A 24 -32.29 8.94 27.44
C ALA A 24 -31.08 9.23 26.53
N GLY A 25 -30.27 10.26 26.83
CA GLY A 25 -29.12 10.64 26.01
C GLY A 25 -27.87 9.77 26.18
N GLY A 26 -27.91 8.79 27.08
CA GLY A 26 -26.74 8.12 27.65
C GLY A 26 -26.37 6.74 27.11
N LEU A 27 -26.78 6.33 25.90
CA LEU A 27 -26.26 5.11 25.28
C LEU A 27 -26.40 5.05 23.74
N LEU A 28 -25.76 5.98 23.02
CA LEU A 28 -25.64 5.89 21.55
C LEU A 28 -24.29 6.44 21.03
N ALA A 29 -23.20 5.97 21.64
CA ALA A 29 -21.88 6.03 21.02
C ALA A 29 -21.89 5.10 19.79
N ALA A 30 -22.35 5.64 18.66
CA ALA A 30 -22.37 4.92 17.39
C ALA A 30 -20.93 4.62 16.97
N THR A 31 -20.47 3.40 17.25
CA THR A 31 -19.23 2.86 16.72
C THR A 31 -19.34 2.84 15.20
N VAL A 32 -18.83 3.89 14.56
CA VAL A 32 -18.67 3.91 13.10
C VAL A 32 -17.79 2.70 12.78
N PRO A 33 -18.31 1.67 12.08
CA PRO A 33 -17.52 0.48 11.83
C PRO A 33 -16.31 0.90 11.02
N ALA A 34 -15.11 0.57 11.50
CA ALA A 34 -13.89 0.76 10.75
C ALA A 34 -14.10 0.08 9.39
N ARG A 35 -14.16 0.88 8.32
CA ARG A 35 -14.55 0.40 6.99
C ARG A 35 -13.44 -0.51 6.50
N ALA A 36 -13.61 -1.82 6.68
CA ALA A 36 -12.71 -2.81 6.13
C ALA A 36 -12.61 -2.55 4.62
N ASP A 37 -11.39 -2.41 4.11
CA ASP A 37 -11.16 -2.16 2.69
C ASP A 37 -11.81 -3.28 1.87
N GLU A 38 -12.58 -2.88 0.87
CA GLU A 38 -13.33 -3.82 0.05
C GLU A 38 -12.36 -4.68 -0.76
N ALA A 39 -12.40 -5.99 -0.53
CA ALA A 39 -11.43 -6.94 -1.07
C ALA A 39 -11.30 -6.81 -2.60
N PRO A 40 -10.06 -6.78 -3.15
CA PRO A 40 -9.83 -6.45 -4.55
C PRO A 40 -10.52 -7.43 -5.50
N LYS A 41 -11.33 -6.89 -6.41
CA LYS A 41 -12.15 -7.65 -7.37
C LYS A 41 -11.36 -7.86 -8.66
N VAL A 42 -11.24 -9.10 -9.12
CA VAL A 42 -10.57 -9.44 -10.37
C VAL A 42 -11.54 -10.05 -11.37
N LEU A 43 -11.74 -9.38 -12.51
CA LEU A 43 -12.43 -9.97 -13.66
C LEU A 43 -11.41 -10.47 -14.67
N LEU A 44 -11.47 -11.77 -14.97
CA LEU A 44 -10.76 -12.34 -16.09
C LEU A 44 -11.64 -12.18 -17.34
N LEU A 45 -11.15 -11.50 -18.37
CA LEU A 45 -11.84 -11.30 -19.65
C LEU A 45 -11.11 -12.10 -20.72
N LEU A 46 -11.65 -13.26 -21.07
CA LEU A 46 -11.03 -14.17 -22.04
C LEU A 46 -11.65 -14.02 -23.43
N ASP A 47 -10.80 -13.77 -24.40
CA ASP A 47 -11.07 -13.98 -25.81
C ASP A 47 -11.33 -15.46 -26.08
N VAL A 48 -12.50 -15.78 -26.64
CA VAL A 48 -12.77 -17.11 -27.17
C VAL A 48 -13.19 -17.04 -28.64
N SER A 49 -12.75 -16.00 -29.36
CA SER A 49 -13.03 -15.86 -30.78
C SER A 49 -12.51 -17.03 -31.63
N GLY A 50 -12.97 -17.13 -32.88
CA GLY A 50 -12.62 -18.24 -33.78
C GLY A 50 -11.11 -18.47 -33.95
N SER A 51 -10.27 -17.43 -33.86
CA SER A 51 -8.81 -17.52 -33.95
C SER A 51 -8.16 -18.29 -32.80
N MET A 52 -8.81 -18.38 -31.63
CA MET A 52 -8.31 -19.17 -30.49
C MET A 52 -8.25 -20.68 -30.78
N ASN A 53 -8.88 -21.16 -31.86
CA ASN A 53 -8.72 -22.55 -32.35
C ASN A 53 -7.38 -22.80 -33.06
N ALA A 54 -6.60 -21.76 -33.38
CA ALA A 54 -5.25 -21.90 -33.92
C ALA A 54 -4.31 -22.60 -32.94
N LYS A 55 -3.26 -23.25 -33.46
CA LYS A 55 -2.25 -23.95 -32.66
C LYS A 55 -1.14 -23.01 -32.18
N LEU A 56 -0.62 -23.29 -30.99
CA LEU A 56 0.67 -22.79 -30.50
C LEU A 56 1.81 -23.73 -30.95
N ASP A 57 3.06 -23.29 -30.79
CA ASP A 57 4.25 -24.07 -31.19
C ASP A 57 4.41 -25.40 -30.43
N GLY A 58 3.67 -25.59 -29.33
CA GLY A 58 3.50 -26.86 -28.63
C GLY A 58 2.35 -27.76 -29.13
N GLY A 59 1.79 -27.51 -30.31
CA GLY A 59 0.79 -28.34 -30.99
C GLY A 59 -0.65 -28.27 -30.47
N GLN A 60 -0.86 -27.85 -29.21
CA GLN A 60 -2.18 -27.58 -28.63
C GLN A 60 -2.76 -26.24 -29.13
N THR A 61 -4.09 -26.07 -29.04
CA THR A 61 -4.72 -24.80 -29.44
C THR A 61 -4.53 -23.70 -28.40
N LYS A 62 -4.58 -22.43 -28.84
CA LYS A 62 -4.57 -21.26 -27.94
C LYS A 62 -5.70 -21.34 -26.90
N PHE A 63 -6.88 -21.78 -27.32
CA PHE A 63 -8.04 -22.04 -26.47
C PHE A 63 -7.76 -23.10 -25.40
N ALA A 64 -7.16 -24.23 -25.75
CA ALA A 64 -6.78 -25.27 -24.79
C ALA A 64 -5.75 -24.76 -23.77
N ALA A 65 -4.77 -23.98 -24.22
CA ALA A 65 -3.80 -23.33 -23.35
C ALA A 65 -4.46 -22.34 -22.38
N ALA A 66 -5.39 -21.50 -22.85
CA ALA A 66 -6.13 -20.56 -22.01
C ALA A 66 -7.03 -21.26 -20.98
N LYS A 67 -7.72 -22.35 -21.36
CA LYS A 67 -8.46 -23.17 -20.38
C LYS A 67 -7.52 -23.76 -19.32
N LYS A 68 -6.37 -24.33 -19.72
CA LYS A 68 -5.36 -24.86 -18.77
C LYS A 68 -4.85 -23.77 -17.81
N ALA A 69 -4.56 -22.58 -18.31
CA ALA A 69 -4.11 -21.44 -17.51
C ALA A 69 -5.15 -21.01 -16.47
N LEU A 70 -6.42 -20.85 -16.86
CA LEU A 70 -7.49 -20.48 -15.94
C LEU A 70 -7.67 -21.51 -14.81
N LYS A 71 -7.62 -22.81 -15.11
CA LYS A 71 -7.73 -23.87 -14.08
C LYS A 71 -6.51 -23.91 -13.15
N GLN A 72 -5.30 -23.67 -13.65
CA GLN A 72 -4.09 -23.57 -12.82
C GLN A 72 -4.07 -22.31 -11.94
N VAL A 73 -4.56 -21.18 -12.46
CA VAL A 73 -4.74 -19.96 -11.68
C VAL A 73 -5.75 -20.21 -10.55
N ALA A 74 -6.91 -20.78 -10.86
CA ALA A 74 -7.94 -21.12 -9.87
C ALA A 74 -7.43 -22.04 -8.74
N ALA A 75 -6.52 -22.96 -9.05
CA ALA A 75 -5.90 -23.87 -8.09
C ALA A 75 -4.74 -23.26 -7.28
N SER A 76 -4.29 -22.04 -7.60
CA SER A 76 -3.09 -21.40 -6.99
C SER A 76 -3.35 -20.03 -6.36
N LEU A 77 -4.62 -19.66 -6.21
CA LEU A 77 -5.09 -18.48 -5.48
C LEU A 77 -5.71 -18.89 -4.13
N PRO A 78 -5.68 -18.01 -3.11
CA PRO A 78 -6.35 -18.27 -1.84
C PRO A 78 -7.87 -18.50 -2.00
N ALA A 79 -8.46 -19.26 -1.09
CA ALA A 79 -9.91 -19.32 -0.96
C ALA A 79 -10.45 -17.94 -0.49
N GLY A 80 -11.65 -17.57 -0.92
CA GLY A 80 -12.29 -16.29 -0.55
C GLY A 80 -11.96 -15.09 -1.45
N THR A 81 -10.93 -15.20 -2.30
CA THR A 81 -10.53 -14.19 -3.30
C THR A 81 -11.71 -13.79 -4.20
N GLN A 82 -11.94 -12.49 -4.44
CA GLN A 82 -13.01 -12.01 -5.32
C GLN A 82 -12.61 -12.14 -6.80
N VAL A 83 -13.08 -13.19 -7.49
CA VAL A 83 -12.76 -13.46 -8.90
C VAL A 83 -14.02 -13.74 -9.70
N GLY A 84 -14.04 -13.28 -10.96
CA GLY A 84 -15.04 -13.63 -11.96
C GLY A 84 -14.40 -13.93 -13.32
N LEU A 85 -15.19 -14.46 -14.26
CA LEU A 85 -14.79 -14.78 -15.62
C LEU A 85 -15.88 -14.33 -16.61
N ARG A 86 -15.49 -13.48 -17.55
CA ARG A 86 -16.25 -13.12 -18.76
C ARG A 86 -15.56 -13.69 -19.98
N VAL A 87 -16.35 -14.09 -20.98
CA VAL A 87 -15.86 -14.43 -22.32
C VAL A 87 -16.49 -13.56 -23.40
N TYR A 88 -15.89 -13.52 -24.59
CA TYR A 88 -16.47 -12.92 -25.80
C TYR A 88 -16.14 -13.74 -27.06
N GLY A 89 -17.02 -13.72 -28.06
CA GLY A 89 -16.96 -14.62 -29.21
C GLY A 89 -17.34 -16.06 -28.83
N SER A 90 -18.43 -16.23 -28.09
CA SER A 90 -18.80 -17.50 -27.46
C SER A 90 -20.11 -18.11 -27.95
N ASP A 91 -21.01 -17.30 -28.50
CA ASP A 91 -22.41 -17.66 -28.76
C ASP A 91 -22.87 -17.31 -30.20
N VAL A 92 -22.17 -16.43 -30.92
CA VAL A 92 -22.45 -16.05 -32.31
C VAL A 92 -21.34 -16.59 -33.22
N GLU A 93 -21.67 -17.47 -34.17
CA GLU A 93 -20.67 -18.09 -35.05
C GLU A 93 -20.30 -17.20 -36.25
N GLU A 94 -21.24 -16.41 -36.77
CA GLU A 94 -20.96 -15.54 -37.92
C GLU A 94 -20.15 -14.28 -37.52
N ASP A 95 -19.38 -13.76 -38.48
CA ASP A 95 -18.71 -12.47 -38.34
C ASP A 95 -19.71 -11.29 -38.28
N GLN A 96 -19.21 -10.15 -37.81
CA GLN A 96 -20.00 -8.94 -37.63
C GLN A 96 -20.61 -8.34 -38.91
N ASP A 97 -20.07 -8.69 -40.08
CA ASP A 97 -20.54 -8.18 -41.38
C ASP A 97 -21.79 -8.94 -41.83
N LYS A 98 -21.90 -10.22 -41.45
CA LYS A 98 -23.09 -11.07 -41.62
C LYS A 98 -24.09 -10.93 -40.47
N ASN A 99 -23.60 -10.85 -39.23
CA ASN A 99 -24.41 -10.84 -38.03
C ASN A 99 -23.95 -9.75 -37.03
N PRO A 100 -24.57 -8.55 -37.05
CA PRO A 100 -24.23 -7.46 -36.13
C PRO A 100 -24.41 -7.77 -34.64
N ALA A 101 -25.02 -8.91 -34.27
CA ALA A 101 -25.04 -9.39 -32.89
C ALA A 101 -23.67 -9.85 -32.39
N ALA A 102 -22.76 -10.28 -33.30
CA ALA A 102 -21.38 -10.65 -32.96
C ALA A 102 -20.64 -9.51 -32.24
N CYS A 103 -20.95 -8.25 -32.56
CA CYS A 103 -20.39 -7.07 -31.86
C CYS A 103 -20.93 -6.84 -30.44
N LYS A 104 -21.77 -7.75 -29.94
CA LYS A 104 -22.32 -7.76 -28.57
C LYS A 104 -22.19 -9.14 -27.91
N ASP A 105 -21.55 -10.12 -28.56
CA ASP A 105 -21.31 -11.47 -28.02
C ASP A 105 -20.30 -11.40 -26.88
N THR A 106 -20.82 -11.27 -25.66
CA THR A 106 -20.05 -11.39 -24.43
C THR A 106 -20.95 -11.80 -23.26
N ARG A 107 -20.47 -12.75 -22.45
CA ARG A 107 -21.25 -13.33 -21.35
C ARG A 107 -20.41 -13.54 -20.09
N LEU A 108 -20.99 -13.22 -18.94
CA LEU A 108 -20.42 -13.49 -17.61
C LEU A 108 -20.65 -14.97 -17.28
N VAL A 109 -19.61 -15.81 -17.39
CA VAL A 109 -19.70 -17.25 -17.12
C VAL A 109 -19.40 -17.61 -15.66
N LEU A 110 -18.72 -16.73 -14.93
CA LEU A 110 -18.60 -16.77 -13.48
C LEU A 110 -18.73 -15.33 -12.93
N PRO A 111 -19.80 -15.01 -12.18
CA PRO A 111 -19.93 -13.72 -11.51
C PRO A 111 -18.77 -13.44 -10.55
N ILE A 112 -18.47 -12.16 -10.31
CA ILE A 112 -17.52 -11.74 -9.27
C ILE A 112 -18.01 -12.29 -7.91
N GLY A 113 -17.17 -13.05 -7.24
CA GLY A 113 -17.44 -13.56 -5.90
C GLY A 113 -16.26 -14.34 -5.32
N PRO A 114 -16.40 -14.87 -4.08
CA PRO A 114 -15.41 -15.76 -3.47
C PRO A 114 -15.05 -16.95 -4.37
N LEU A 115 -13.77 -17.05 -4.72
CA LEU A 115 -13.27 -18.03 -5.67
C LEU A 115 -13.53 -19.47 -5.22
N ASP A 116 -14.30 -20.17 -6.04
CA ASP A 116 -14.57 -21.60 -5.95
C ASP A 116 -13.94 -22.26 -7.18
N ALA A 117 -12.84 -23.00 -6.98
CA ALA A 117 -12.11 -23.64 -8.07
C ALA A 117 -12.96 -24.67 -8.84
N LYS A 118 -13.98 -25.29 -8.24
CA LYS A 118 -14.89 -26.21 -8.94
C LYS A 118 -15.82 -25.43 -9.86
N LYS A 119 -16.39 -24.31 -9.39
CA LYS A 119 -17.22 -23.42 -10.22
C LYS A 119 -16.41 -22.77 -11.34
N MET A 120 -15.18 -22.31 -11.07
CA MET A 120 -14.29 -21.79 -12.10
C MET A 120 -13.97 -22.85 -13.16
N ASN A 121 -13.64 -24.08 -12.75
CA ASN A 121 -13.40 -25.17 -13.71
C ASN A 121 -14.62 -25.47 -14.58
N ALA A 122 -15.82 -25.52 -13.99
CA ALA A 122 -17.08 -25.74 -14.72
C ALA A 122 -17.43 -24.56 -15.67
N ALA A 123 -17.23 -23.31 -15.21
CA ALA A 123 -17.40 -22.12 -16.05
C ALA A 123 -16.44 -22.15 -17.24
N VAL A 124 -15.16 -22.49 -17.02
CA VAL A 124 -14.13 -22.67 -18.07
C VAL A 124 -14.53 -23.75 -19.08
N ASP A 125 -15.24 -24.80 -18.68
CA ASP A 125 -15.70 -25.85 -19.59
C ASP A 125 -17.02 -25.52 -20.32
N SER A 126 -17.77 -24.50 -19.88
CA SER A 126 -19.10 -24.14 -20.40
C SER A 126 -19.14 -23.49 -21.80
N PHE A 127 -17.99 -23.09 -22.36
CA PHE A 127 -17.89 -22.36 -23.63
C PHE A 127 -16.98 -23.05 -24.64
N LYS A 128 -17.23 -22.76 -25.93
CA LYS A 128 -16.41 -23.11 -27.10
C LYS A 128 -15.71 -21.85 -27.62
N ALA A 129 -14.96 -21.97 -28.73
CA ALA A 129 -14.32 -20.82 -29.37
C ALA A 129 -14.86 -20.59 -30.79
N GLN A 130 -15.55 -19.46 -31.04
CA GLN A 130 -16.36 -19.18 -32.24
C GLN A 130 -16.37 -17.65 -32.54
N GLY A 131 -16.88 -17.19 -33.69
CA GLY A 131 -17.20 -15.75 -33.89
C GLY A 131 -16.06 -14.72 -33.79
N SER A 132 -16.46 -13.46 -33.56
CA SER A 132 -15.67 -12.22 -33.61
C SER A 132 -15.09 -11.76 -32.25
N THR A 133 -14.34 -10.65 -32.24
CA THR A 133 -13.59 -10.11 -31.09
C THR A 133 -14.09 -8.72 -30.62
N PRO A 134 -15.27 -8.60 -29.99
CA PRO A 134 -15.82 -7.30 -29.53
C PRO A 134 -15.18 -6.78 -28.23
N ILE A 135 -13.87 -6.50 -28.25
CA ILE A 135 -13.06 -6.18 -27.06
C ILE A 135 -13.63 -4.98 -26.29
N ALA A 136 -13.88 -3.86 -26.96
CA ALA A 136 -14.32 -2.61 -26.33
C ALA A 136 -15.71 -2.73 -25.67
N TYR A 137 -16.64 -3.45 -26.30
CA TYR A 137 -17.96 -3.72 -25.72
C TYR A 137 -17.85 -4.64 -24.50
N SER A 138 -17.01 -5.68 -24.62
CA SER A 138 -16.79 -6.68 -23.57
C SER A 138 -16.03 -6.11 -22.36
N MET A 139 -15.11 -5.18 -22.57
CA MET A 139 -14.47 -4.41 -21.50
C MET A 139 -15.46 -3.46 -20.82
N GLY A 140 -16.32 -2.78 -21.59
CA GLY A 140 -17.41 -1.97 -21.01
C GLY A 140 -18.30 -2.81 -20.08
N LYS A 141 -18.73 -3.98 -20.55
CA LYS A 141 -19.49 -4.93 -19.72
C LYS A 141 -18.70 -5.52 -18.55
N GLY A 142 -17.39 -5.69 -18.70
CA GLY A 142 -16.53 -6.11 -17.60
C GLY A 142 -16.35 -5.06 -16.50
N VAL A 143 -16.52 -3.77 -16.80
CA VAL A 143 -16.59 -2.71 -15.78
C VAL A 143 -17.93 -2.77 -15.04
N ASP A 144 -19.05 -3.02 -15.75
CA ASP A 144 -20.38 -3.14 -15.13
C ASP A 144 -20.40 -4.22 -14.02
N ASP A 145 -19.85 -5.43 -14.25
CA ASP A 145 -19.87 -6.50 -13.22
C ASP A 145 -18.76 -6.42 -12.17
N LEU A 146 -17.72 -5.59 -12.36
CA LEU A 146 -16.79 -5.22 -11.29
C LEU A 146 -17.41 -4.26 -10.26
N GLY A 147 -18.54 -3.63 -10.58
CA GLY A 147 -19.21 -2.63 -9.76
C GLY A 147 -18.48 -1.29 -9.72
N ASP A 148 -19.02 -0.35 -8.96
CA ASP A 148 -18.55 1.03 -8.83
C ASP A 148 -17.50 1.25 -7.71
N SER A 149 -17.52 0.40 -6.67
CA SER A 149 -16.66 0.49 -5.49
C SER A 149 -15.50 -0.51 -5.43
N GLY A 150 -14.48 -0.16 -4.63
CA GLY A 150 -13.33 -1.01 -4.32
C GLY A 150 -12.22 -1.00 -5.40
N LYS A 151 -11.10 -1.65 -5.06
CA LYS A 151 -9.98 -1.89 -5.99
C LYS A 151 -10.43 -2.92 -7.03
N ARG A 152 -10.42 -2.55 -8.31
CA ARG A 152 -11.00 -3.32 -9.41
C ARG A 152 -9.98 -3.54 -10.52
N VAL A 153 -9.75 -4.80 -10.89
CA VAL A 153 -8.79 -5.15 -11.95
C VAL A 153 -9.44 -6.06 -12.98
N LEU A 154 -9.36 -5.68 -14.25
CA LEU A 154 -9.75 -6.53 -15.37
C LEU A 154 -8.49 -6.98 -16.11
N ILE A 155 -8.35 -8.29 -16.33
CA ILE A 155 -7.24 -8.91 -17.05
C ILE A 155 -7.79 -9.47 -18.36
N LEU A 156 -7.49 -8.80 -19.47
CA LEU A 156 -7.80 -9.25 -20.83
C LEU A 156 -6.78 -10.32 -21.26
N VAL A 157 -7.25 -11.43 -21.83
CA VAL A 157 -6.42 -12.43 -22.50
C VAL A 157 -6.93 -12.58 -23.92
N SER A 158 -6.13 -12.21 -24.94
CA SER A 158 -6.55 -12.18 -26.34
C SER A 158 -5.46 -12.60 -27.31
N ASP A 159 -5.85 -13.17 -28.44
CA ASP A 159 -4.95 -13.57 -29.53
C ASP A 159 -5.08 -12.71 -30.80
N GLY A 160 -6.07 -11.81 -30.83
CA GLY A 160 -6.52 -11.11 -32.02
C GLY A 160 -6.42 -9.58 -31.93
N GLN A 161 -7.08 -8.93 -32.87
CA GLN A 161 -7.42 -7.51 -32.83
C GLN A 161 -8.93 -7.39 -32.64
N GLU A 162 -9.38 -6.28 -32.07
CA GLU A 162 -10.76 -5.82 -32.15
C GLU A 162 -11.25 -5.80 -33.61
N THR A 163 -12.37 -6.49 -33.91
CA THR A 163 -13.01 -6.43 -35.25
C THR A 163 -14.26 -5.54 -35.31
N CYS A 164 -14.82 -5.11 -34.18
CA CYS A 164 -16.09 -4.38 -34.12
C CYS A 164 -15.94 -2.87 -33.90
N ALA A 165 -14.98 -2.44 -33.09
CA ALA A 165 -14.62 -1.02 -32.94
C ALA A 165 -13.38 -0.66 -33.80
N LYS A 166 -13.42 0.48 -34.49
CA LYS A 166 -12.30 0.97 -35.31
C LYS A 166 -11.01 1.21 -34.50
N ASP A 167 -11.15 1.60 -33.24
CA ASP A 167 -10.08 1.69 -32.25
C ASP A 167 -10.69 1.54 -30.84
N PRO A 168 -10.31 0.51 -30.05
CA PRO A 168 -10.80 0.33 -28.69
C PRO A 168 -10.16 1.30 -27.68
N CYS A 169 -8.96 1.84 -27.94
CA CYS A 169 -8.19 2.58 -26.94
C CYS A 169 -8.87 3.87 -26.41
N PRO A 170 -9.56 4.70 -27.22
CA PRO A 170 -10.30 5.86 -26.72
C PRO A 170 -11.47 5.46 -25.80
N ILE A 171 -12.11 4.32 -26.08
CA ILE A 171 -13.20 3.77 -25.26
C ILE A 171 -12.63 3.30 -23.92
N VAL A 172 -11.55 2.51 -23.95
CA VAL A 172 -10.85 2.03 -22.75
C VAL A 172 -10.34 3.18 -21.89
N ARG A 173 -9.78 4.24 -22.48
CA ARG A 173 -9.36 5.45 -21.75
C ARG A 173 -10.53 6.16 -21.07
N LYS A 174 -11.71 6.19 -21.70
CA LYS A 174 -12.94 6.75 -21.11
C LYS A 174 -13.44 5.88 -19.95
N LEU A 175 -13.39 4.55 -20.07
CA LEU A 175 -13.76 3.62 -19.00
C LEU A 175 -12.83 3.77 -17.79
N ALA A 176 -11.51 3.81 -18.01
CA ALA A 176 -10.51 4.01 -16.96
C ALA A 176 -10.70 5.36 -16.23
N GLY A 177 -11.07 6.41 -16.96
CA GLY A 177 -11.39 7.72 -16.40
C GLY A 177 -12.75 7.83 -15.68
N SER A 178 -13.56 6.76 -15.63
CA SER A 178 -14.90 6.78 -15.02
C SER A 178 -14.99 6.19 -13.60
N GLY A 179 -13.88 5.70 -13.03
CA GLY A 179 -13.86 5.18 -11.66
C GLY A 179 -12.47 5.21 -11.03
N VAL A 180 -12.42 5.50 -9.72
CA VAL A 180 -11.19 5.40 -8.93
C VAL A 180 -10.78 3.94 -8.72
N ASP A 181 -9.48 3.66 -8.70
CA ASP A 181 -8.88 2.33 -8.53
C ASP A 181 -9.41 1.22 -9.47
N LEU A 182 -9.70 1.58 -10.73
CA LEU A 182 -9.94 0.64 -11.84
C LEU A 182 -8.69 0.48 -12.71
N GLN A 183 -8.20 -0.75 -12.90
CA GLN A 183 -7.02 -1.06 -13.74
C GLN A 183 -7.34 -2.06 -14.86
N PHE A 184 -6.82 -1.81 -16.06
CA PHE A 184 -6.84 -2.76 -17.18
C PHE A 184 -5.45 -3.32 -17.47
N ASN A 185 -5.32 -4.64 -17.38
CA ASN A 185 -4.13 -5.39 -17.78
C ASN A 185 -4.45 -6.27 -19.00
N ALA A 186 -3.45 -6.63 -19.80
CA ALA A 186 -3.65 -7.46 -20.99
C ALA A 186 -2.54 -8.52 -21.18
N ILE A 187 -2.92 -9.67 -21.74
CA ILE A 187 -2.01 -10.74 -22.18
C ILE A 187 -2.28 -11.03 -23.65
N GLY A 188 -1.27 -10.89 -24.50
CA GLY A 188 -1.31 -11.26 -25.92
C GLY A 188 -0.83 -12.69 -26.13
N LEU A 189 -1.73 -13.58 -26.54
CA LEU A 189 -1.46 -15.02 -26.74
C LEU A 189 -1.06 -15.33 -28.19
N ALA A 190 0.24 -15.42 -28.45
CA ALA A 190 0.84 -15.60 -29.79
C ALA A 190 0.24 -14.61 -30.82
N VAL A 191 0.33 -13.33 -30.48
CA VAL A 191 -0.24 -12.18 -31.22
C VAL A 191 0.71 -11.63 -32.29
N ASN A 192 0.14 -11.12 -33.39
CA ASN A 192 0.91 -10.34 -34.36
C ASN A 192 1.20 -8.91 -33.86
N SER A 193 2.11 -8.19 -34.52
CA SER A 193 2.54 -6.84 -34.10
C SER A 193 1.40 -5.83 -33.95
N LYS A 194 0.40 -5.85 -34.85
CA LYS A 194 -0.75 -4.93 -34.79
C LYS A 194 -1.71 -5.26 -33.64
N ALA A 195 -1.94 -6.55 -33.36
CA ALA A 195 -2.65 -7.01 -32.15
C ALA A 195 -1.91 -6.58 -30.87
N ARG A 196 -0.60 -6.87 -30.80
CA ARG A 196 0.29 -6.51 -29.68
C ARG A 196 0.23 -5.01 -29.36
N SER A 197 0.36 -4.13 -30.36
CA SER A 197 0.27 -2.68 -30.14
C SER A 197 -1.11 -2.22 -29.67
N GLN A 198 -2.19 -2.86 -30.11
CA GLN A 198 -3.55 -2.56 -29.64
C GLN A 198 -3.74 -2.99 -28.17
N LEU A 199 -3.29 -4.18 -27.80
CA LEU A 199 -3.36 -4.69 -26.41
C LEU A 199 -2.46 -3.92 -25.44
N GLN A 200 -1.25 -3.52 -25.88
CA GLN A 200 -0.38 -2.59 -25.14
C GLN A 200 -1.07 -1.22 -24.92
N CYS A 201 -1.72 -0.70 -25.96
CA CYS A 201 -2.45 0.55 -25.91
C CYS A 201 -3.68 0.48 -24.96
N ILE A 202 -4.38 -0.65 -24.91
CA ILE A 202 -5.46 -0.95 -23.95
C ILE A 202 -4.92 -0.94 -22.51
N ALA A 203 -3.86 -1.70 -22.24
CA ALA A 203 -3.27 -1.77 -20.89
C ALA A 203 -2.74 -0.41 -20.41
N LYS A 204 -2.02 0.32 -21.28
CA LYS A 204 -1.54 1.68 -21.00
C LYS A 204 -2.69 2.67 -20.77
N ALA A 205 -3.78 2.57 -21.53
CA ALA A 205 -4.96 3.42 -21.35
C ALA A 205 -5.71 3.16 -20.03
N GLY A 206 -5.58 1.95 -19.47
CA GLY A 206 -6.11 1.56 -18.15
C GLY A 206 -5.09 1.49 -17.02
N GLY A 207 -3.92 2.10 -17.16
CA GLY A 207 -2.91 2.17 -16.10
C GLY A 207 -2.32 0.83 -15.64
N GLY A 208 -2.47 -0.24 -16.43
CA GLY A 208 -1.94 -1.56 -16.14
C GLY A 208 -0.79 -1.99 -17.06
N ALA A 209 -0.50 -3.28 -17.02
CA ALA A 209 0.62 -3.92 -17.70
C ALA A 209 0.18 -4.86 -18.83
N TYR A 210 1.07 -5.04 -19.80
CA TYR A 210 0.93 -5.91 -20.96
C TYR A 210 1.99 -7.02 -20.96
N TYR A 211 1.55 -8.26 -21.14
CA TYR A 211 2.38 -9.46 -21.17
C TYR A 211 2.24 -10.16 -22.53
N ASP A 212 3.33 -10.64 -23.10
CA ASP A 212 3.28 -11.60 -24.21
C ASP A 212 3.30 -13.03 -23.67
N ALA A 213 2.51 -13.91 -24.27
CA ALA A 213 2.56 -15.35 -24.04
C ALA A 213 2.64 -16.08 -25.39
N ASN A 214 3.77 -16.73 -25.67
CA ASN A 214 3.98 -17.45 -26.94
C ASN A 214 3.62 -18.94 -26.82
N ASP A 215 3.48 -19.42 -25.59
CA ASP A 215 3.21 -20.80 -25.23
C ASP A 215 2.29 -20.84 -23.99
N THR A 216 1.96 -22.04 -23.52
CA THR A 216 1.06 -22.21 -22.38
C THR A 216 1.72 -21.82 -21.05
N ASP A 217 3.02 -22.01 -20.88
CA ASP A 217 3.66 -21.83 -19.57
C ASP A 217 4.01 -20.35 -19.30
N SER A 218 4.33 -19.59 -20.35
CA SER A 218 4.33 -18.12 -20.34
C SER A 218 2.93 -17.55 -20.06
N LEU A 219 1.86 -18.12 -20.64
CA LEU A 219 0.48 -17.75 -20.32
C LEU A 219 0.13 -18.04 -18.85
N ASN A 220 0.46 -19.23 -18.36
CA ASN A 220 0.27 -19.64 -16.96
C ASN A 220 0.97 -18.66 -16.01
N GLN A 221 2.24 -18.32 -16.29
CA GLN A 221 3.03 -17.39 -15.49
C GLN A 221 2.46 -15.97 -15.50
N ALA A 222 2.18 -15.41 -16.69
CA ALA A 222 1.63 -14.07 -16.83
C ALA A 222 0.28 -13.91 -16.13
N LEU A 223 -0.64 -14.87 -16.30
CA LEU A 223 -1.98 -14.82 -15.71
C LEU A 223 -1.95 -15.01 -14.19
N ARG A 224 -1.13 -15.95 -13.68
CA ARG A 224 -0.91 -16.09 -12.22
C ARG A 224 -0.32 -14.82 -11.63
N LYS A 225 0.69 -14.23 -12.27
CA LYS A 225 1.40 -13.04 -11.79
C LYS A 225 0.52 -11.78 -11.77
N LEU A 226 -0.23 -11.54 -12.85
CA LEU A 226 -1.20 -10.45 -12.90
C LEU A 226 -2.27 -10.61 -11.82
N THR A 227 -2.83 -11.81 -11.66
CA THR A 227 -3.88 -12.05 -10.67
C THR A 227 -3.32 -11.94 -9.24
N GLN A 228 -2.16 -12.51 -8.94
CA GLN A 228 -1.52 -12.38 -7.63
C GLN A 228 -1.15 -10.93 -7.27
N ARG A 229 -0.80 -10.09 -8.24
CA ARG A 229 -0.54 -8.65 -8.02
C ARG A 229 -1.82 -7.84 -7.85
N ALA A 230 -2.87 -8.13 -8.62
CA ALA A 230 -4.18 -7.53 -8.44
C ALA A 230 -4.77 -7.81 -7.04
N LEU A 231 -4.45 -8.98 -6.48
CA LEU A 231 -4.87 -9.44 -5.16
C LEU A 231 -3.87 -9.14 -4.03
N ARG A 232 -2.72 -8.55 -4.38
CA ARG A 232 -1.75 -7.96 -3.45
C ARG A 232 -1.52 -6.51 -3.86
N PRO A 233 -2.57 -5.65 -3.83
CA PRO A 233 -2.36 -4.21 -3.97
C PRO A 233 -1.41 -3.74 -2.87
N PHE A 234 -0.90 -2.50 -3.00
CA PHE A 234 -0.28 -1.88 -1.84
C PHE A 234 -1.34 -1.76 -0.74
N GLU A 235 -1.10 -2.46 0.37
CA GLU A 235 -1.87 -2.42 1.59
C GLU A 235 -0.92 -1.98 2.70
N VAL A 236 -1.29 -0.88 3.33
CA VAL A 236 -0.59 -0.29 4.46
C VAL A 236 -0.93 -1.13 5.68
N ALA A 237 -0.03 -2.02 6.08
CA ALA A 237 -0.26 -2.90 7.22
C ALA A 237 0.07 -2.21 8.54
N GLY A 238 -0.51 -2.74 9.63
CA GLY A 238 -0.36 -2.23 10.98
C GLY A 238 -1.70 -1.88 11.65
N THR A 239 -1.64 -1.62 12.95
CA THR A 239 -2.79 -1.20 13.76
C THR A 239 -3.29 0.18 13.33
N PRO A 240 -4.61 0.41 13.16
CA PRO A 240 -5.12 1.74 12.85
C PRO A 240 -4.77 2.75 13.95
N VAL A 241 -4.26 3.91 13.58
CA VAL A 241 -4.03 5.06 14.46
C VAL A 241 -4.37 6.34 13.70
N THR A 242 -4.62 7.44 14.41
CA THR A 242 -4.80 8.76 13.81
C THR A 242 -4.13 9.80 14.70
N GLY A 243 -2.99 10.32 14.26
CA GLY A 243 -2.26 11.33 15.02
C GLY A 243 -3.04 12.65 15.13
N THR A 244 -2.96 13.33 16.26
CA THR A 244 -3.69 14.59 16.52
C THR A 244 -2.86 15.82 16.12
N PRO A 245 -3.48 16.95 15.74
CA PRO A 245 -2.75 18.21 15.51
C PRO A 245 -2.31 18.90 16.81
N ASP A 246 -2.94 18.56 17.94
CA ASP A 246 -2.55 18.97 19.29
C ASP A 246 -1.60 17.91 19.90
N PRO A 247 -0.38 18.29 20.36
CA PRO A 247 0.58 17.36 20.94
C PRO A 247 0.17 16.72 22.28
N GLU A 248 -0.79 17.29 23.01
CA GLU A 248 -1.20 16.79 24.34
C GLU A 248 -2.31 15.72 24.27
N SER A 249 -3.09 15.71 23.18
CA SER A 249 -4.05 14.64 22.85
C SER A 249 -3.47 13.52 21.96
N ALA A 250 -2.15 13.50 21.76
CA ALA A 250 -1.45 12.58 20.86
C ALA A 250 -1.57 11.10 21.29
N PRO A 251 -2.09 10.20 20.41
CA PRO A 251 -2.29 8.80 20.75
C PRO A 251 -0.97 8.06 21.00
N GLN A 252 -1.03 7.09 21.92
CA GLN A 252 0.13 6.29 22.30
C GLN A 252 0.41 5.18 21.28
N VAL A 253 1.66 5.11 20.80
CA VAL A 253 2.17 4.08 19.87
C VAL A 253 3.40 3.41 20.47
N ALA A 254 3.19 2.26 21.12
CA ALA A 254 4.24 1.37 21.60
C ALA A 254 4.99 0.70 20.42
N PRO A 255 6.13 0.03 20.63
CA PRO A 255 6.84 -0.70 19.57
C PRO A 255 5.92 -1.65 18.79
N GLY A 256 5.96 -1.56 17.45
CA GLY A 256 5.01 -2.21 16.55
C GLY A 256 4.81 -1.46 15.23
N GLN A 257 3.88 -1.94 14.41
CA GLN A 257 3.54 -1.34 13.11
C GLN A 257 2.10 -0.81 13.11
N TYR A 258 1.92 0.37 12.55
CA TYR A 258 0.69 1.17 12.56
C TYR A 258 0.35 1.70 11.16
N ARG A 259 -0.90 2.13 10.97
CA ARG A 259 -1.37 2.79 9.74
C ARG A 259 -2.20 4.03 10.03
N ASP A 260 -1.91 5.11 9.31
CA ASP A 260 -2.66 6.39 9.30
C ASP A 260 -2.74 6.91 7.84
N THR A 261 -3.50 7.97 7.61
CA THR A 261 -3.78 8.58 6.30
C THR A 261 -3.64 10.11 6.38
N TYR A 262 -2.75 10.66 5.56
CA TYR A 262 -2.35 12.07 5.58
C TYR A 262 -2.84 12.85 4.35
N ASP A 263 -3.58 13.93 4.60
CA ASP A 263 -4.06 14.85 3.57
C ASP A 263 -2.98 15.86 3.14
N THR A 264 -3.16 16.52 2.00
CA THR A 264 -2.20 17.50 1.44
C THR A 264 -2.07 18.82 2.22
N GLY A 265 -2.83 18.98 3.32
CA GLY A 265 -3.03 20.25 4.04
C GLY A 265 -1.88 20.74 4.92
N GLY A 266 -0.68 20.17 4.87
CA GLY A 266 0.50 20.67 5.61
C GLY A 266 0.40 20.62 7.15
N THR A 267 -0.66 20.02 7.69
CA THR A 267 -0.92 20.00 9.14
C THR A 267 -0.09 18.90 9.80
N ALA A 268 0.78 19.30 10.73
CA ALA A 268 1.53 18.35 11.54
C ALA A 268 0.58 17.53 12.41
N ARG A 269 0.86 16.24 12.56
CA ARG A 269 0.20 15.32 13.49
C ARG A 269 1.22 14.72 14.46
N TYR A 270 0.79 14.45 15.68
CA TYR A 270 1.62 13.99 16.78
C TYR A 270 1.21 12.60 17.26
N TYR A 271 2.19 11.83 17.72
CA TYR A 271 2.05 10.54 18.41
C TYR A 271 2.96 10.50 19.63
N THR A 272 2.56 9.71 20.62
CA THR A 272 3.28 9.52 21.88
C THR A 272 3.95 8.15 21.91
N ILE A 273 5.27 8.10 21.96
CA ILE A 273 6.03 6.83 22.03
C ILE A 273 6.46 6.58 23.48
N PRO A 274 5.90 5.58 24.19
CA PRO A 274 6.44 5.14 25.47
C PRO A 274 7.74 4.38 25.23
N ARG A 275 8.72 4.48 26.13
CA ARG A 275 10.00 3.77 26.03
C ARG A 275 10.63 3.49 27.39
N THR A 276 11.55 2.53 27.40
CA THR A 276 12.48 2.31 28.52
C THR A 276 13.52 3.44 28.55
N PRO A 277 13.72 4.15 29.68
CA PRO A 277 14.82 5.10 29.82
C PRO A 277 16.17 4.49 29.41
N GLY A 278 16.84 5.12 28.44
CA GLY A 278 18.13 4.67 27.91
C GLY A 278 18.10 3.67 26.75
N SER A 279 16.93 3.21 26.27
CA SER A 279 16.81 2.40 25.05
C SER A 279 17.02 3.23 23.77
N LEU A 280 17.26 2.56 22.64
CA LEU A 280 17.32 3.21 21.33
C LEU A 280 15.95 3.03 20.63
N VAL A 281 15.26 4.13 20.36
CA VAL A 281 13.98 4.14 19.63
C VAL A 281 14.20 4.57 18.19
N THR A 282 13.87 3.73 17.22
CA THR A 282 13.77 4.11 15.81
C THR A 282 12.30 4.25 15.42
N ALA A 283 11.93 5.39 14.82
CA ALA A 283 10.60 5.59 14.24
C ALA A 283 10.73 5.84 12.73
N HIS A 284 9.96 5.10 11.94
CA HIS A 284 9.97 5.21 10.48
C HIS A 284 8.57 5.34 9.90
N LEU A 285 8.41 6.20 8.90
CA LEU A 285 7.22 6.30 8.07
C LEU A 285 7.57 5.80 6.68
N SER A 286 6.72 4.99 6.07
CA SER A 286 6.87 4.59 4.66
C SER A 286 5.57 4.60 3.88
N THR A 287 5.66 4.90 2.58
CA THR A 287 4.51 5.02 1.66
C THR A 287 4.94 4.80 0.20
N VAL A 288 3.98 4.80 -0.72
CA VAL A 288 4.19 4.60 -2.16
C VAL A 288 3.65 5.79 -2.93
N VAL A 289 4.55 6.60 -3.48
CA VAL A 289 4.16 7.69 -4.40
C VAL A 289 3.86 7.07 -5.77
N LYS A 290 2.61 7.17 -6.22
CA LYS A 290 2.17 6.70 -7.55
C LYS A 290 2.27 7.86 -8.57
N PRO A 291 2.72 7.61 -9.82
CA PRO A 291 2.82 8.64 -10.84
C PRO A 291 1.44 8.98 -11.44
N TYR A 292 0.82 10.06 -10.96
CA TYR A 292 -0.37 10.64 -11.56
C TYR A 292 0.02 11.41 -12.84
N GLY A 293 -0.49 10.99 -14.00
CA GLY A 293 -0.04 11.50 -15.29
C GLY A 293 1.45 11.23 -15.54
N TYR A 294 2.26 12.29 -15.51
CA TYR A 294 3.70 12.26 -15.79
C TYR A 294 4.59 12.27 -14.54
N VAL A 295 4.22 13.08 -13.54
CA VAL A 295 4.99 13.32 -12.31
C VAL A 295 4.02 13.46 -11.14
N ASN A 296 4.31 12.77 -10.05
CA ASN A 296 3.73 13.07 -8.74
C ASN A 296 4.89 13.26 -7.74
N ALA A 297 4.70 14.10 -6.73
CA ALA A 297 5.71 14.42 -5.73
C ALA A 297 5.05 14.56 -4.36
N ASP A 298 5.58 13.82 -3.39
CA ASP A 298 5.11 13.84 -2.00
C ASP A 298 6.31 14.04 -1.07
N LYS A 299 6.13 14.80 0.02
CA LYS A 299 7.18 15.06 0.99
C LYS A 299 6.68 14.82 2.40
N PHE A 300 7.42 14.00 3.14
CA PHE A 300 7.16 13.72 4.55
C PHE A 300 8.33 14.21 5.40
N ASP A 301 7.99 14.95 6.45
CA ASP A 301 8.88 15.47 7.48
C ASP A 301 8.56 14.79 8.81
N LEU A 302 9.55 14.15 9.42
CA LEU A 302 9.49 13.54 10.74
C LEU A 302 10.41 14.31 11.69
N GLU A 303 9.92 14.59 12.90
CA GLU A 303 10.73 15.04 14.04
C GLU A 303 10.44 14.13 15.23
N LEU A 304 11.48 13.57 15.84
CA LEU A 304 11.41 12.89 17.12
C LEU A 304 11.86 13.88 18.21
N GLN A 305 11.04 14.03 19.24
CA GLN A 305 11.15 15.10 20.24
C GLN A 305 11.05 14.56 21.68
N THR A 306 11.57 15.30 22.66
CA THR A 306 11.24 15.12 24.09
C THR A 306 9.77 15.46 24.36
N ALA A 307 9.26 15.14 25.56
CA ALA A 307 7.91 15.53 25.96
C ALA A 307 7.72 17.07 25.98
N GLN A 308 8.81 17.81 26.17
CA GLN A 308 8.88 19.27 26.18
C GLN A 308 9.02 19.88 24.77
N GLY A 309 9.16 19.05 23.73
CA GLY A 309 9.25 19.48 22.33
C GLY A 309 10.68 19.79 21.84
N GLU A 310 11.71 19.45 22.61
CA GLU A 310 13.10 19.58 22.16
C GLU A 310 13.40 18.52 21.10
N ILE A 311 14.03 18.91 19.98
CA ILE A 311 14.25 17.99 18.85
C ILE A 311 15.46 17.08 19.13
N CYS A 312 15.20 15.78 19.09
CA CYS A 312 16.20 14.72 19.21
C CYS A 312 16.76 14.31 17.84
N SER A 313 15.88 14.20 16.84
CA SER A 313 16.23 13.79 15.48
C SER A 313 15.18 14.30 14.50
N SER A 314 15.58 14.60 13.26
CA SER A 314 14.66 15.00 12.20
C SER A 314 15.08 14.40 10.85
N GLY A 315 14.08 14.12 10.01
CA GLY A 315 14.26 13.51 8.70
C GLY A 315 13.20 14.02 7.72
N SER A 316 13.58 14.25 6.47
CA SER A 316 12.70 14.85 5.45
C SER A 316 12.94 14.20 4.10
N SER A 317 12.01 13.40 3.57
CA SER A 317 12.12 12.90 2.18
C SER A 317 11.14 13.58 1.26
N LEU A 318 11.63 14.14 0.16
CA LEU A 318 10.85 14.48 -1.04
C LEU A 318 11.01 13.35 -2.05
N THR A 319 9.94 12.59 -2.30
CA THR A 319 9.92 11.50 -3.27
C THR A 319 9.17 11.92 -4.53
N GLN A 320 9.81 11.77 -5.70
CA GLN A 320 9.20 12.06 -7.01
C GLN A 320 8.97 10.78 -7.80
N ALA A 321 7.71 10.47 -8.09
CA ALA A 321 7.29 9.36 -8.93
C ALA A 321 7.28 9.78 -10.40
N LEU A 322 8.41 9.59 -11.08
CA LEU A 322 8.58 9.87 -12.51
C LEU A 322 8.19 8.63 -13.33
N LYS A 323 6.96 8.60 -13.87
CA LYS A 323 6.39 7.50 -14.70
C LYS A 323 6.34 6.10 -14.06
N SER A 324 6.95 5.90 -12.90
CA SER A 324 6.96 4.66 -12.10
C SER A 324 6.55 4.92 -10.65
N ALA A 325 5.91 3.95 -10.01
CA ALA A 325 5.62 4.01 -8.58
C ALA A 325 6.86 3.65 -7.77
N SER A 326 7.20 4.44 -6.76
CA SER A 326 8.37 4.22 -5.90
C SER A 326 7.94 4.17 -4.43
N VAL A 327 8.47 3.17 -3.72
CA VAL A 327 8.30 3.03 -2.26
C VAL A 327 9.41 3.83 -1.58
N TYR A 328 9.07 4.75 -0.69
CA TYR A 328 10.08 5.49 0.07
C TYR A 328 9.70 5.64 1.54
N SER A 329 10.71 5.92 2.34
CA SER A 329 10.68 5.92 3.79
C SER A 329 11.44 7.11 4.38
N VAL A 330 10.97 7.61 5.52
CA VAL A 330 11.66 8.59 6.37
C VAL A 330 11.91 7.92 7.70
N VAL A 331 13.11 8.09 8.26
CA VAL A 331 13.52 7.47 9.52
C VAL A 331 14.11 8.54 10.43
N VAL A 332 13.74 8.49 11.71
CA VAL A 332 14.31 9.28 12.81
C VAL A 332 14.61 8.35 13.97
N ARG A 333 15.61 8.68 14.80
CA ARG A 333 16.09 7.81 15.87
C ARG A 333 16.39 8.60 17.13
N SER A 334 16.13 8.04 18.31
CA SER A 334 16.54 8.65 19.58
C SER A 334 18.05 8.57 19.76
N GLU A 335 18.57 9.25 20.77
CA GLU A 335 19.93 9.01 21.22
C GLU A 335 19.99 7.80 22.14
N HIS A 336 21.12 7.09 22.14
CA HIS A 336 21.42 6.09 23.16
C HIS A 336 22.15 6.76 24.31
N SER A 337 21.78 6.45 25.55
CA SER A 337 22.48 6.84 26.79
C SER A 337 23.96 6.44 26.88
N GLN A 338 24.48 5.67 25.92
CA GLN A 338 25.85 5.18 25.83
C GLN A 338 26.65 5.82 24.67
N SER A 339 26.03 6.72 23.89
CA SER A 339 26.66 7.46 22.79
C SER A 339 27.02 8.89 23.20
N PRO A 340 28.19 9.44 22.82
CA PRO A 340 28.48 10.86 22.98
C PRO A 340 27.66 11.68 21.98
N SER A 341 26.63 12.40 22.46
CA SER A 341 25.80 13.27 21.62
C SER A 341 25.74 14.71 22.16
N SER A 342 25.41 15.65 21.27
CA SER A 342 25.11 17.05 21.61
C SER A 342 23.60 17.32 21.72
N ALA A 343 22.79 16.26 21.86
CA ALA A 343 21.34 16.34 21.97
C ALA A 343 20.89 16.69 23.41
N PRO A 344 19.65 17.16 23.60
CA PRO A 344 19.04 17.26 24.93
C PRO A 344 19.09 15.92 25.68
N ALA A 345 19.38 15.94 26.98
CA ALA A 345 19.51 14.70 27.78
C ALA A 345 18.25 13.82 27.72
N GLY A 346 17.06 14.43 27.68
CA GLY A 346 15.78 13.74 27.56
C GLY A 346 15.67 12.83 26.34
N CYS A 347 16.35 13.17 25.24
CA CYS A 347 16.43 12.34 24.03
C CYS A 347 17.08 10.98 24.26
N ALA A 348 17.86 10.83 25.33
CA ALA A 348 18.39 9.56 25.81
C ALA A 348 17.66 9.05 27.07
N THR A 349 17.16 9.91 27.97
CA THR A 349 16.65 9.49 29.29
C THR A 349 15.13 9.46 29.46
N ASP A 350 14.34 10.16 28.66
CA ASP A 350 12.90 10.31 28.93
C ASP A 350 12.13 9.00 28.73
N PRO A 351 11.18 8.65 29.62
CA PRO A 351 10.34 7.46 29.47
C PRO A 351 9.30 7.59 28.33
N GLN A 352 9.23 8.75 27.70
CA GLN A 352 8.26 9.07 26.66
C GLN A 352 8.88 10.05 25.66
N LEU A 353 8.79 9.74 24.37
CA LEU A 353 9.14 10.64 23.27
C LEU A 353 7.86 11.02 22.50
N ARG A 354 7.97 12.10 21.72
CA ARG A 354 6.91 12.60 20.86
C ARG A 354 7.37 12.51 19.41
N LEU A 355 6.62 11.80 18.56
CA LEU A 355 6.84 11.80 17.12
C LEU A 355 5.89 12.79 16.47
N LYS A 356 6.44 13.75 15.75
CA LYS A 356 5.73 14.70 14.90
C LYS A 356 5.92 14.31 13.44
N VAL A 357 4.83 14.28 12.68
CA VAL A 357 4.81 13.92 11.25
C VAL A 357 4.06 15.00 10.48
N THR A 358 4.64 15.50 9.41
CA THR A 358 4.02 16.48 8.50
C THR A 358 4.10 15.99 7.06
N ARG A 359 2.96 15.98 6.35
CA ARG A 359 2.92 15.78 4.89
C ARG A 359 2.87 17.13 4.20
N THR A 360 3.79 17.38 3.27
CA THR A 360 3.79 18.57 2.40
C THR A 360 3.83 18.12 0.94
N THR A 361 2.96 18.66 0.09
CA THR A 361 2.92 18.29 -1.33
C THR A 361 3.30 19.48 -2.21
N PRO A 362 4.51 19.52 -2.81
CA PRO A 362 4.96 20.64 -3.63
C PRO A 362 4.29 20.71 -5.02
N ALA A 363 3.36 19.79 -5.33
CA ALA A 363 2.65 19.72 -6.61
C ALA A 363 1.13 19.60 -6.42
N SER A 364 0.38 20.31 -7.26
CA SER A 364 -1.09 20.34 -7.31
C SER A 364 -1.75 19.09 -7.92
N THR A 365 -0.96 18.05 -8.21
CA THR A 365 -1.38 16.79 -8.86
C THR A 365 -1.13 15.57 -7.97
N SER A 366 -1.04 15.79 -6.66
CA SER A 366 -0.83 14.77 -5.64
C SER A 366 -2.14 14.13 -5.17
N ASP A 367 -2.06 12.89 -4.71
CA ASP A 367 -3.23 12.19 -4.14
C ASP A 367 -3.72 12.94 -2.90
N ALA A 368 -5.02 13.30 -2.89
CA ALA A 368 -5.63 14.18 -1.89
C ALA A 368 -5.40 13.68 -0.45
N SER A 369 -5.34 12.36 -0.28
CA SER A 369 -4.87 11.66 0.92
C SER A 369 -3.82 10.61 0.52
N SER A 370 -2.87 10.35 1.42
CA SER A 370 -1.84 9.31 1.25
C SER A 370 -1.79 8.43 2.49
N ALA A 371 -1.92 7.12 2.31
CA ALA A 371 -1.85 6.14 3.39
C ALA A 371 -0.39 5.79 3.71
N VAL A 372 -0.05 5.68 5.00
CA VAL A 372 1.34 5.54 5.46
C VAL A 372 1.50 4.43 6.50
N GLU A 373 2.54 3.61 6.33
CA GLU A 373 2.97 2.62 7.32
C GLU A 373 3.91 3.32 8.32
N LEU A 374 3.50 3.41 9.59
CA LEU A 374 4.31 3.95 10.68
C LEU A 374 4.83 2.78 11.53
N GLY A 375 6.14 2.56 11.53
CA GLY A 375 6.79 1.56 12.38
C GLY A 375 7.57 2.21 13.51
N ILE A 376 7.37 1.69 14.73
CA ILE A 376 8.11 2.04 15.94
C ILE A 376 8.91 0.82 16.36
N ALA A 377 10.23 0.94 16.46
CA ALA A 377 11.13 -0.06 17.01
C ALA A 377 11.81 0.46 18.27
N GLU A 378 11.95 -0.39 19.28
CA GLU A 378 12.73 -0.11 20.49
C GLU A 378 13.77 -1.22 20.69
N GLN A 379 15.04 -0.84 20.74
CA GLN A 379 16.17 -1.72 21.04
C GLN A 379 16.63 -1.44 22.48
N PRO A 380 16.57 -2.40 23.42
CA PRO A 380 17.10 -2.23 24.77
C PRO A 380 18.60 -1.91 24.77
N ALA A 381 19.07 -1.31 25.87
CA ALA A 381 20.51 -1.09 26.07
C ALA A 381 21.29 -2.42 26.01
N VAL A 382 22.48 -2.41 25.39
CA VAL A 382 23.28 -3.61 25.17
C VAL A 382 24.39 -3.70 26.22
N SER A 383 24.47 -4.82 26.96
CA SER A 383 25.38 -4.94 28.11
C SER A 383 26.81 -5.32 27.71
N ASN A 384 27.00 -6.08 26.63
CA ASN A 384 28.31 -6.44 26.07
C ASN A 384 28.79 -5.44 24.99
N ARG A 385 28.21 -4.22 24.93
CA ARG A 385 28.40 -3.28 23.82
C ARG A 385 29.87 -2.95 23.54
N ALA A 386 30.68 -2.83 24.60
CA ALA A 386 32.11 -2.53 24.47
C ALA A 386 32.91 -3.64 23.76
N ASP A 387 32.46 -4.89 23.87
CA ASP A 387 33.11 -6.07 23.26
C ASP A 387 32.68 -6.26 21.79
N LEU A 388 31.69 -5.52 21.32
CA LEU A 388 31.16 -5.64 19.96
C LEU A 388 32.03 -4.89 18.93
N PRO A 389 32.17 -5.43 17.70
CA PRO A 389 32.84 -4.73 16.61
C PRO A 389 32.25 -3.33 16.40
N GLY A 390 33.12 -2.32 16.28
CA GLY A 390 32.74 -0.94 16.01
C GLY A 390 32.02 -0.74 14.67
N PRO A 391 31.52 0.46 14.36
CA PRO A 391 30.75 0.74 13.16
C PRO A 391 31.45 0.33 11.85
N VAL A 392 30.65 0.10 10.80
CA VAL A 392 31.15 -0.06 9.42
C VAL A 392 31.38 1.31 8.80
N GLU A 393 32.54 1.89 9.12
CA GLU A 393 33.04 3.10 8.48
C GLU A 393 33.28 2.89 6.97
N ASP A 394 33.33 4.01 6.23
CA ASP A 394 33.69 4.07 4.80
C ASP A 394 32.83 3.22 3.82
N TYR A 395 31.68 2.71 4.26
CA TYR A 395 30.76 1.91 3.44
C TYR A 395 30.34 2.59 2.11
N LYS A 396 30.25 1.80 1.01
CA LYS A 396 30.07 2.29 -0.37
C LYS A 396 28.80 1.80 -1.09
N GLY A 397 28.02 0.88 -0.53
CA GLY A 397 26.74 0.36 -1.08
C GLY A 397 26.80 -0.44 -2.40
N THR A 398 27.83 -0.26 -3.20
CA THR A 398 28.10 -1.02 -4.44
C THR A 398 28.75 -2.36 -4.14
N GLY A 399 28.58 -3.33 -5.04
CA GLY A 399 29.13 -4.68 -4.87
C GLY A 399 29.57 -5.31 -6.19
N PHE A 400 30.44 -6.32 -6.08
CA PHE A 400 30.72 -7.22 -7.18
C PHE A 400 29.50 -8.07 -7.52
N ARG A 401 29.44 -8.55 -8.77
CA ARG A 401 28.36 -9.42 -9.24
C ARG A 401 28.30 -10.73 -8.44
N VAL A 402 27.13 -11.05 -7.89
CA VAL A 402 26.83 -12.36 -7.32
C VAL A 402 26.75 -13.38 -8.46
N ALA A 403 27.36 -14.55 -8.25
CA ALA A 403 27.33 -15.63 -9.23
C ALA A 403 25.99 -16.38 -9.18
N SER A 404 25.37 -16.60 -10.34
CA SER A 404 24.11 -17.33 -10.44
C SER A 404 24.27 -18.81 -10.09
N THR A 405 23.30 -19.35 -9.35
CA THR A 405 23.25 -20.73 -8.86
C THR A 405 22.15 -21.54 -9.59
N LYS A 406 22.05 -22.84 -9.30
CA LYS A 406 20.97 -23.71 -9.78
C LYS A 406 20.43 -24.58 -8.63
N PRO A 407 19.12 -24.90 -8.59
CA PRO A 407 18.07 -24.41 -9.49
C PRO A 407 17.80 -22.91 -9.33
N VAL A 408 17.18 -22.29 -10.35
CA VAL A 408 16.65 -20.92 -10.25
C VAL A 408 15.18 -21.03 -9.85
N THR A 409 14.79 -20.39 -8.74
CA THR A 409 13.47 -20.57 -8.14
C THR A 409 12.53 -19.42 -8.50
N ALA A 410 11.32 -19.73 -8.97
CA ALA A 410 10.34 -18.70 -9.34
C ALA A 410 9.72 -18.04 -8.10
N VAL A 411 9.65 -16.70 -8.10
CA VAL A 411 9.06 -15.85 -7.06
C VAL A 411 8.28 -14.71 -7.73
N VAL A 412 7.34 -14.09 -7.00
CA VAL A 412 6.66 -12.86 -7.43
C VAL A 412 6.86 -11.81 -6.35
N GLY A 413 7.59 -10.75 -6.66
CA GLY A 413 7.91 -9.68 -5.72
C GLY A 413 6.66 -8.94 -5.21
N GLY A 414 6.74 -8.45 -3.97
CA GLY A 414 5.72 -7.65 -3.31
C GLY A 414 5.60 -6.24 -3.89
N SER A 415 4.48 -5.60 -3.58
CA SER A 415 4.13 -4.21 -3.95
C SER A 415 4.37 -3.20 -2.82
N GLY A 416 4.68 -3.67 -1.61
CA GLY A 416 5.10 -2.89 -0.44
C GLY A 416 5.96 -3.74 0.51
N PHE A 417 6.42 -3.15 1.62
CA PHE A 417 7.23 -3.88 2.60
C PHE A 417 6.45 -5.05 3.23
N SER A 418 5.22 -4.79 3.65
CA SER A 418 4.37 -5.74 4.38
C SER A 418 3.86 -6.94 3.57
N ASN A 419 4.08 -6.96 2.24
CA ASN A 419 3.76 -8.10 1.38
C ASN A 419 4.96 -8.59 0.54
N ALA A 420 6.18 -8.16 0.88
CA ALA A 420 7.41 -8.66 0.29
C ALA A 420 7.64 -10.14 0.65
N PRO A 421 7.76 -11.07 -0.33
CA PRO A 421 8.11 -12.45 -0.05
C PRO A 421 9.51 -12.54 0.56
N GLN A 422 9.66 -13.45 1.51
CA GLN A 422 10.97 -13.87 1.99
C GLN A 422 11.66 -14.71 0.91
N ILE A 423 12.93 -14.42 0.63
CA ILE A 423 13.78 -15.22 -0.25
C ILE A 423 15.13 -15.50 0.43
N GLU A 424 15.61 -16.71 0.26
CA GLU A 424 16.87 -17.20 0.85
C GLU A 424 18.07 -17.00 -0.11
N PRO A 425 19.32 -17.10 0.36
CA PRO A 425 20.51 -17.10 -0.50
C PRO A 425 20.41 -18.13 -1.63
N GLY A 426 20.63 -17.70 -2.87
CA GLY A 426 20.39 -18.48 -4.08
C GLY A 426 19.98 -17.61 -5.27
N SER A 427 19.51 -18.24 -6.34
CA SER A 427 19.06 -17.57 -7.56
C SER A 427 17.56 -17.68 -7.76
N TRP A 428 16.94 -16.56 -8.10
CA TRP A 428 15.49 -16.40 -8.16
C TRP A 428 15.06 -15.73 -9.46
N SER A 429 13.85 -16.04 -9.93
CA SER A 429 13.26 -15.43 -11.13
C SER A 429 11.86 -14.85 -10.86
N ASP A 430 11.65 -13.61 -11.33
CA ASP A 430 10.34 -12.95 -11.46
C ASP A 430 10.29 -12.28 -12.85
N SER A 431 9.35 -11.37 -13.07
CA SER A 431 9.37 -10.38 -14.14
C SER A 431 8.88 -9.04 -13.61
N ILE A 432 9.28 -7.93 -14.21
CA ILE A 432 8.90 -6.59 -13.75
C ILE A 432 8.44 -5.76 -14.95
N ALA A 433 7.34 -5.01 -14.81
CA ALA A 433 6.88 -4.11 -15.86
C ALA A 433 7.52 -2.73 -15.68
N PHE A 434 7.74 -2.01 -16.78
CA PHE A 434 8.14 -0.60 -16.66
C PHE A 434 7.04 0.20 -15.97
N GLY A 435 7.39 0.87 -14.88
CA GLY A 435 6.46 1.57 -14.01
C GLY A 435 6.27 0.90 -12.65
N ASP A 436 6.61 -0.39 -12.53
CA ASP A 436 6.53 -1.15 -11.29
C ASP A 436 7.79 -0.99 -10.41
N THR A 437 7.59 -1.27 -9.13
CA THR A 437 8.63 -1.67 -8.19
C THR A 437 8.29 -3.09 -7.67
N ALA A 438 9.30 -3.92 -7.45
CA ALA A 438 9.18 -5.26 -6.86
C ALA A 438 10.05 -5.36 -5.60
N LEU A 439 9.45 -5.77 -4.48
CA LEU A 439 10.10 -5.90 -3.17
C LEU A 439 10.24 -7.37 -2.76
N TYR A 440 11.31 -7.67 -2.04
CA TYR A 440 11.62 -8.97 -1.43
C TYR A 440 12.30 -8.71 -0.08
N ARG A 441 12.29 -9.68 0.84
CA ARG A 441 13.03 -9.61 2.11
C ARG A 441 13.97 -10.80 2.26
N VAL A 442 15.13 -10.57 2.86
CA VAL A 442 16.17 -11.57 3.10
C VAL A 442 16.57 -11.50 4.58
N PRO A 443 16.56 -12.60 5.34
CA PRO A 443 17.08 -12.61 6.70
C PRO A 443 18.59 -12.34 6.72
N VAL A 444 19.06 -11.49 7.62
CA VAL A 444 20.49 -11.19 7.83
C VAL A 444 20.77 -11.04 9.32
N ASP A 445 21.71 -11.84 9.83
CA ASP A 445 22.17 -11.79 11.22
C ASP A 445 23.30 -10.79 11.46
N TYR A 446 23.53 -10.47 12.74
CA TYR A 446 24.75 -9.80 13.20
C TYR A 446 26.02 -10.47 12.66
N GLY A 447 26.98 -9.67 12.21
CA GLY A 447 28.22 -10.17 11.61
C GLY A 447 28.09 -10.59 10.14
N GLN A 448 26.91 -10.52 9.53
CA GLN A 448 26.71 -10.86 8.12
C GLN A 448 26.54 -9.64 7.21
N THR A 449 26.64 -9.87 5.89
CA THR A 449 26.50 -8.87 4.83
C THR A 449 25.66 -9.43 3.68
N LEU A 450 24.57 -8.76 3.34
CA LEU A 450 23.73 -9.07 2.19
C LEU A 450 24.36 -8.53 0.90
N LYS A 451 24.40 -9.37 -0.14
CA LYS A 451 24.87 -9.03 -1.50
C LYS A 451 23.83 -9.50 -2.52
N VAL A 452 23.47 -8.62 -3.45
CA VAL A 452 22.44 -8.90 -4.45
C VAL A 452 22.87 -8.38 -5.81
N THR A 453 22.67 -9.19 -6.85
CA THR A 453 22.66 -8.73 -8.24
C THR A 453 21.26 -8.87 -8.82
N ALA A 454 20.69 -7.76 -9.31
CA ALA A 454 19.51 -7.75 -10.16
C ALA A 454 19.94 -7.78 -11.64
N SER A 455 19.42 -8.73 -12.40
CA SER A 455 19.78 -8.97 -13.81
C SER A 455 18.56 -8.94 -14.73
N LEU A 456 18.65 -8.19 -15.82
CA LEU A 456 17.73 -8.27 -16.96
C LEU A 456 18.48 -8.85 -18.17
N PRO A 457 18.02 -9.95 -18.78
CA PRO A 457 18.75 -10.63 -19.86
C PRO A 457 18.67 -9.84 -21.17
N GLY A 458 19.79 -9.69 -21.86
CA GLY A 458 19.84 -9.02 -23.17
C GLY A 458 19.51 -9.95 -24.33
N GLY A 459 19.18 -9.36 -25.48
CA GLY A 459 19.03 -10.07 -26.75
C GLY A 459 18.14 -9.35 -27.75
N LYS A 460 18.71 -8.97 -28.91
CA LYS A 460 17.95 -8.41 -30.04
C LYS A 460 16.84 -9.38 -30.44
N GLY A 461 15.60 -8.89 -30.51
CA GLY A 461 14.41 -9.70 -30.81
C GLY A 461 13.93 -10.64 -29.69
N LYS A 462 14.70 -10.82 -28.59
CA LYS A 462 14.27 -11.60 -27.42
C LYS A 462 13.48 -10.78 -26.40
N LEU A 463 13.79 -9.48 -26.29
CA LEU A 463 13.04 -8.54 -25.47
C LEU A 463 12.08 -7.70 -26.33
N PRO A 464 10.97 -7.20 -25.76
CA PRO A 464 9.99 -6.32 -26.41
C PRO A 464 10.50 -4.87 -26.60
N LEU A 465 11.78 -4.69 -26.96
CA LEU A 465 12.48 -3.39 -26.94
C LEU A 465 13.14 -3.05 -28.28
N ASN A 466 12.98 -1.80 -28.72
CA ASN A 466 13.66 -1.21 -29.87
C ASN A 466 14.91 -0.41 -29.44
N LEU A 467 15.74 0.03 -30.39
CA LEU A 467 17.03 0.69 -30.09
C LEU A 467 16.91 2.06 -29.36
N TYR A 468 15.73 2.70 -29.41
CA TYR A 468 15.45 3.99 -28.77
C TYR A 468 14.67 3.86 -27.45
N ASP A 469 14.41 2.63 -26.99
CA ASP A 469 13.73 2.37 -25.72
C ASP A 469 14.69 2.54 -24.55
N GLY A 470 14.71 3.75 -23.98
CA GLY A 470 15.52 4.10 -22.81
C GLY A 470 14.80 3.75 -21.49
N TYR A 471 15.55 3.21 -20.54
CA TYR A 471 15.07 2.88 -19.20
C TYR A 471 16.18 2.91 -18.13
N ILE A 472 15.78 2.95 -16.86
CA ILE A 472 16.67 2.85 -15.71
C ILE A 472 16.26 1.61 -14.90
N VAL A 473 17.23 0.74 -14.61
CA VAL A 473 17.09 -0.30 -13.59
C VAL A 473 17.67 0.26 -12.31
N ARG A 474 16.93 0.22 -11.20
CA ARG A 474 17.45 0.58 -9.87
C ARG A 474 17.31 -0.58 -8.91
N LEU A 475 18.41 -0.95 -8.26
CA LEU A 475 18.44 -1.89 -7.14
C LEU A 475 18.71 -1.09 -5.86
N ARG A 476 17.88 -1.27 -4.84
CA ARG A 476 18.08 -0.70 -3.51
C ARG A 476 18.11 -1.79 -2.45
N LEU A 477 18.89 -1.55 -1.40
CA LEU A 477 18.89 -2.33 -0.17
C LEU A 477 18.44 -1.43 0.97
N ILE A 478 17.55 -1.95 1.82
CA ILE A 478 16.85 -1.22 2.87
C ILE A 478 16.92 -2.04 4.17
N SER A 479 17.16 -1.40 5.31
CA SER A 479 17.27 -2.04 6.63
C SER A 479 15.91 -2.52 7.18
N PRO A 480 15.89 -3.34 8.26
CA PRO A 480 14.66 -3.68 8.98
C PRO A 480 13.89 -2.42 9.41
N ASP A 481 14.60 -1.40 9.87
CA ASP A 481 14.09 -0.06 10.24
C ASP A 481 13.64 0.81 9.04
N ARG A 482 13.53 0.21 7.85
CA ARG A 482 13.10 0.83 6.58
C ARG A 482 13.99 1.94 6.05
N ALA A 483 15.15 2.22 6.64
CA ALA A 483 16.11 3.19 6.10
C ALA A 483 16.87 2.62 4.90
N GLN A 484 17.16 3.48 3.92
CA GLN A 484 17.83 3.07 2.69
C GLN A 484 19.35 2.96 2.91
N LEU A 485 19.89 1.75 2.76
CA LEU A 485 21.31 1.46 2.95
C LEU A 485 22.09 1.62 1.63
N ALA A 486 21.53 1.16 0.52
CA ALA A 486 22.15 1.27 -0.79
C ALA A 486 21.11 1.63 -1.85
N ALA A 487 21.53 2.38 -2.87
CA ALA A 487 20.82 2.54 -4.12
C ALA A 487 21.85 2.58 -5.26
N VAL A 488 21.73 1.63 -6.19
CA VAL A 488 22.58 1.52 -7.38
C VAL A 488 21.66 1.51 -8.59
N SER A 489 21.99 2.24 -9.64
CA SER A 489 21.16 2.31 -10.86
C SER A 489 21.99 2.27 -12.13
N ASP A 490 21.41 1.69 -13.17
CA ASP A 490 22.02 1.46 -14.47
C ASP A 490 21.03 1.90 -15.57
N THR A 491 21.47 2.80 -16.45
CA THR A 491 20.64 3.40 -17.50
C THR A 491 20.93 2.73 -18.84
N ARG A 492 19.91 2.16 -19.47
CA ARG A 492 20.05 1.31 -20.66
C ARG A 492 19.14 1.75 -21.80
N THR A 493 19.54 1.36 -23.01
CA THR A 493 18.79 1.54 -24.24
C THR A 493 18.61 0.21 -24.96
N GLY A 494 17.37 -0.07 -25.37
CA GLY A 494 16.99 -1.27 -26.08
C GLY A 494 17.33 -2.59 -25.37
N SER A 495 17.54 -3.64 -26.16
CA SER A 495 17.69 -5.01 -25.66
C SER A 495 19.08 -5.36 -25.08
N ALA A 496 19.76 -4.41 -24.44
CA ALA A 496 21.04 -4.63 -23.76
C ALA A 496 20.83 -5.34 -22.41
N ALA A 497 21.74 -6.25 -22.03
CA ALA A 497 21.68 -6.94 -20.74
C ALA A 497 22.06 -6.00 -19.59
N ALA A 498 21.19 -5.82 -18.60
CA ALA A 498 21.43 -4.99 -17.42
C ALA A 498 21.85 -5.85 -16.23
N HIS A 499 22.84 -5.40 -15.45
CA HIS A 499 23.33 -6.10 -14.25
C HIS A 499 23.67 -5.08 -13.18
N VAL A 500 22.79 -4.91 -12.19
CA VAL A 500 22.95 -3.95 -11.09
C VAL A 500 23.28 -4.73 -9.82
N SER A 501 24.37 -4.36 -9.13
CA SER A 501 24.83 -5.09 -7.94
C SER A 501 25.02 -4.16 -6.75
N ALA A 502 24.42 -4.53 -5.62
CA ALA A 502 24.45 -3.79 -4.37
C ALA A 502 24.91 -4.71 -3.21
N THR A 503 25.41 -4.10 -2.15
CA THR A 503 25.92 -4.79 -0.96
C THR A 503 25.60 -3.95 0.26
N SER A 504 25.06 -4.57 1.33
CA SER A 504 24.83 -3.92 2.62
C SER A 504 26.16 -3.65 3.35
N PRO A 505 26.20 -2.87 4.42
CA PRO A 505 27.29 -2.98 5.40
C PRO A 505 27.26 -4.38 6.05
N GLN A 506 28.26 -4.67 6.88
CA GLN A 506 28.12 -5.74 7.88
C GLN A 506 27.12 -5.30 8.96
N VAL A 507 26.16 -6.15 9.31
CA VAL A 507 25.22 -5.88 10.40
C VAL A 507 26.00 -5.87 11.72
N ARG A 508 26.01 -4.74 12.41
CA ARG A 508 26.72 -4.53 13.68
C ARG A 508 25.91 -3.58 14.53
N VAL A 509 25.62 -3.94 15.78
CA VAL A 509 24.89 -3.09 16.75
C VAL A 509 25.41 -1.65 16.71
N ARG A 510 26.73 -1.50 16.85
CA ARG A 510 27.47 -0.23 16.91
C ARG A 510 27.45 0.60 15.62
N ASN A 511 26.78 0.15 14.56
CA ASN A 511 26.43 1.03 13.45
C ASN A 511 25.49 2.16 13.90
N ASP A 512 24.75 1.99 15.02
CA ASP A 512 23.96 3.05 15.66
C ASP A 512 24.81 4.22 16.21
N GLU A 513 26.13 4.10 16.29
CA GLU A 513 27.08 5.18 16.62
C GLU A 513 27.32 6.13 15.43
N LEU A 514 26.93 5.72 14.22
CA LEU A 514 26.95 6.59 13.05
C LEU A 514 25.70 7.49 13.03
N PRO A 515 25.84 8.80 12.74
CA PRO A 515 24.71 9.71 12.62
C PRO A 515 23.84 9.34 11.40
N LEU A 516 22.53 9.57 11.50
CA LEU A 516 21.62 9.42 10.36
C LEU A 516 22.01 10.40 9.22
N PRO A 517 21.98 9.96 7.95
CA PRO A 517 22.40 10.80 6.82
C PRO A 517 21.42 11.94 6.56
N SER A 518 21.94 13.13 6.21
CA SER A 518 21.09 14.25 5.81
C SER A 518 20.46 14.00 4.43
N THR A 519 19.15 14.23 4.33
CA THR A 519 18.31 13.61 3.29
C THR A 519 18.33 14.31 1.92
N GLN A 520 19.09 15.38 1.74
CA GLN A 520 19.08 16.16 0.49
C GLN A 520 19.83 15.49 -0.66
N ASN A 521 20.80 14.61 -0.38
CA ASN A 521 21.46 13.78 -1.39
C ASN A 521 21.72 12.39 -0.80
N PHE A 522 21.15 11.34 -1.40
CA PHE A 522 21.38 9.98 -0.92
C PHE A 522 22.86 9.58 -1.07
N GLN A 523 23.47 9.17 0.03
CA GLN A 523 24.75 8.46 0.09
C GLN A 523 24.52 7.08 0.69
N PRO A 524 25.35 6.06 0.36
CA PRO A 524 25.31 4.77 1.02
C PRO A 524 25.45 4.93 2.54
N ASP A 525 24.46 4.43 3.28
CA ASP A 525 24.38 4.55 4.73
C ASP A 525 24.55 3.20 5.43
N ALA A 526 25.34 3.18 6.50
CA ALA A 526 25.48 2.03 7.38
C ALA A 526 24.71 2.20 8.71
N SER A 527 24.32 3.43 9.08
CA SER A 527 23.86 3.80 10.43
C SER A 527 22.67 3.01 10.95
N THR A 528 21.81 2.52 10.04
CA THR A 528 20.59 1.76 10.36
C THR A 528 20.71 0.25 10.11
N ALA A 529 21.91 -0.24 9.77
CA ALA A 529 22.23 -1.67 9.80
C ALA A 529 22.69 -2.12 11.20
N SER A 530 22.06 -1.56 12.23
CA SER A 530 22.30 -1.83 13.65
C SER A 530 21.52 -3.03 14.16
N ALA A 531 20.44 -3.44 13.48
CA ALA A 531 19.61 -4.58 13.84
C ALA A 531 19.74 -5.75 12.85
N ALA A 532 19.73 -6.97 13.37
CA ALA A 532 19.48 -8.19 12.58
C ALA A 532 17.98 -8.31 12.22
N GLY A 533 17.66 -9.03 11.15
CA GLY A 533 16.28 -9.29 10.73
C GLY A 533 16.08 -9.26 9.22
N ASP A 534 14.90 -8.84 8.78
CA ASP A 534 14.53 -8.72 7.36
C ASP A 534 15.19 -7.49 6.71
N TYR A 535 16.16 -7.71 5.82
CA TYR A 535 16.71 -6.69 4.93
C TYR A 535 15.98 -6.75 3.59
N PHE A 536 15.49 -5.59 3.13
CA PHE A 536 14.63 -5.52 1.96
C PHE A 536 15.41 -5.22 0.68
N VAL A 537 15.14 -6.01 -0.35
CA VAL A 537 15.65 -5.89 -1.71
C VAL A 537 14.56 -5.25 -2.55
N VAL A 538 14.85 -4.10 -3.15
CA VAL A 538 13.87 -3.35 -3.96
C VAL A 538 14.42 -3.16 -5.37
N VAL A 539 13.69 -3.65 -6.37
CA VAL A 539 14.00 -3.43 -7.79
C VAL A 539 12.94 -2.54 -8.42
N GLU A 540 13.35 -1.39 -8.95
CA GLU A 540 12.51 -0.48 -9.72
C GLU A 540 12.89 -0.58 -11.21
N LEU A 541 11.89 -0.63 -12.10
CA LEU A 541 12.12 -0.56 -13.54
C LEU A 541 11.45 0.70 -14.12
N GLN A 542 12.23 1.76 -14.29
CA GLN A 542 11.71 3.10 -14.63
C GLN A 542 11.82 3.36 -16.14
N PRO A 543 10.72 3.65 -16.86
CA PRO A 543 10.77 3.96 -18.29
C PRO A 543 11.21 5.40 -18.54
N VAL A 544 12.27 5.60 -19.34
CA VAL A 544 12.57 6.94 -19.90
C VAL A 544 11.65 7.18 -21.10
N THR A 545 11.57 6.22 -22.02
CA THR A 545 10.70 6.28 -23.22
C THR A 545 9.23 6.00 -22.85
N GLU A 546 8.31 6.87 -23.27
CA GLU A 546 6.90 6.86 -22.84
C GLU A 546 6.08 5.67 -23.37
N GLY A 547 6.55 4.98 -24.42
CA GLY A 547 5.94 3.78 -24.97
C GLY A 547 6.10 2.53 -24.09
N LEU A 548 7.05 2.54 -23.14
CA LEU A 548 7.43 1.36 -22.37
C LEU A 548 6.51 1.01 -21.20
N ARG A 549 5.76 1.97 -20.64
CA ARG A 549 4.98 1.75 -19.40
C ARG A 549 4.04 0.55 -19.55
N GLY A 550 4.14 -0.39 -18.62
CA GLY A 550 3.39 -1.65 -18.63
C GLY A 550 4.02 -2.79 -19.44
N VAL A 551 5.02 -2.55 -20.28
CA VAL A 551 5.77 -3.63 -20.96
C VAL A 551 6.64 -4.37 -19.96
N VAL A 552 6.70 -5.70 -20.06
CA VAL A 552 7.31 -6.58 -19.05
C VAL A 552 8.66 -7.12 -19.50
N LEU A 553 9.64 -7.10 -18.59
CA LEU A 553 10.94 -7.77 -18.75
C LEU A 553 11.10 -8.88 -17.70
N PRO A 554 11.72 -10.03 -18.06
CA PRO A 554 12.13 -11.04 -17.08
C PRO A 554 13.24 -10.49 -16.18
N LEU A 555 13.17 -10.82 -14.89
CA LEU A 555 14.09 -10.38 -13.84
C LEU A 555 14.69 -11.61 -13.15
N GLN A 556 16.01 -11.66 -13.05
CA GLN A 556 16.71 -12.62 -12.20
C GLN A 556 17.36 -11.88 -11.03
N LEU A 557 17.24 -12.43 -9.82
CA LEU A 557 17.96 -12.01 -8.63
C LEU A 557 18.96 -13.10 -8.24
N ASP A 558 20.22 -12.73 -8.08
CA ASP A 558 21.26 -13.57 -7.50
C ASP A 558 21.58 -13.01 -6.11
N VAL A 559 21.22 -13.75 -5.04
CA VAL A 559 21.26 -13.32 -3.64
C VAL A 559 22.29 -14.13 -2.88
N LYS A 560 23.13 -13.47 -2.09
CA LYS A 560 24.10 -14.10 -1.18
C LYS A 560 24.15 -13.35 0.14
N VAL A 561 24.19 -14.09 1.25
CA VAL A 561 24.59 -13.54 2.55
C VAL A 561 26.01 -14.05 2.84
N ASP A 562 26.94 -13.12 3.06
CA ASP A 562 28.34 -13.40 3.41
C ASP A 562 28.59 -13.21 4.90
N GLY A 563 29.47 -14.03 5.47
CA GLY A 563 29.79 -14.05 6.90
C GLY A 563 28.91 -15.00 7.72
N THR A 564 29.43 -15.42 8.87
CA THR A 564 28.72 -16.23 9.86
C THR A 564 28.15 -15.35 10.97
N PRO A 565 26.98 -15.69 11.56
CA PRO A 565 26.42 -14.98 12.70
C PRO A 565 27.47 -14.77 13.82
N SER A 566 27.73 -13.52 14.17
CA SER A 566 28.80 -13.12 15.09
C SER A 566 28.60 -11.69 15.62
N GLY A 567 29.18 -11.36 16.77
CA GLY A 567 28.99 -10.04 17.40
C GLY A 567 27.55 -9.78 17.85
N GLN A 568 26.87 -10.79 18.38
CA GLN A 568 25.49 -10.67 18.87
C GLN A 568 25.41 -9.81 20.15
N PRO A 569 24.42 -8.89 20.25
CA PRO A 569 24.14 -8.18 21.48
C PRO A 569 23.60 -9.09 22.58
N VAL A 570 24.04 -8.86 23.81
CA VAL A 570 23.29 -9.22 25.02
C VAL A 570 22.46 -8.00 25.39
N PHE A 571 21.16 -8.07 25.16
CA PHE A 571 20.23 -7.01 25.56
C PHE A 571 19.99 -7.03 27.07
N ALA A 572 19.97 -5.87 27.70
CA ALA A 572 19.57 -5.72 29.09
C ALA A 572 18.13 -6.18 29.28
N THR A 573 17.89 -6.99 30.31
CA THR A 573 16.55 -7.48 30.66
C THR A 573 15.69 -6.32 31.17
N VAL A 574 14.81 -5.80 30.31
CA VAL A 574 13.74 -4.88 30.74
C VAL A 574 12.84 -5.63 31.71
N PRO A 575 12.57 -5.12 32.92
CA PRO A 575 11.61 -5.74 33.82
C PRO A 575 10.23 -5.76 33.16
N SER A 576 9.72 -6.95 32.88
CA SER A 576 8.34 -7.09 32.42
C SER A 576 7.42 -6.53 33.51
N PRO A 577 6.49 -5.60 33.20
CA PRO A 577 5.57 -5.07 34.20
C PRO A 577 4.77 -6.23 34.77
N SER A 578 4.94 -6.51 36.07
CA SER A 578 4.37 -7.68 36.72
C SER A 578 2.89 -7.81 36.37
N ALA A 579 2.51 -8.94 35.78
CA ALA A 579 1.11 -9.24 35.53
C ALA A 579 0.33 -9.05 36.84
N SER A 580 -0.59 -8.08 36.85
CA SER A 580 -1.41 -7.81 38.02
C SER A 580 -2.16 -9.09 38.35
N ALA A 581 -1.94 -9.62 39.55
CA ALA A 581 -2.38 -10.96 39.89
C ALA A 581 -3.88 -11.11 39.65
N ASP A 582 -4.26 -12.09 38.82
CA ASP A 582 -5.65 -12.46 38.62
C ASP A 582 -6.28 -12.73 40.00
N PRO A 583 -7.38 -12.04 40.36
CA PRO A 583 -8.08 -12.33 41.60
C PRO A 583 -8.69 -13.72 41.47
N SER A 584 -8.01 -14.72 42.04
CA SER A 584 -8.38 -16.12 41.95
C SER A 584 -9.70 -16.39 42.67
N VAL A 585 -10.82 -16.31 41.93
CA VAL A 585 -12.17 -16.56 42.45
C VAL A 585 -12.37 -18.06 42.68
N SER A 586 -11.96 -18.54 43.84
CA SER A 586 -12.39 -19.84 44.37
C SER A 586 -13.88 -19.75 44.77
N PRO A 587 -14.77 -20.60 44.23
CA PRO A 587 -16.20 -20.53 44.51
C PRO A 587 -16.53 -21.11 45.89
N THR A 588 -16.94 -20.25 46.83
CA THR A 588 -17.56 -20.67 48.10
C THR A 588 -19.10 -20.63 47.95
N PRO A 589 -19.85 -21.67 48.35
CA PRO A 589 -21.31 -21.68 48.21
C PRO A 589 -21.99 -20.55 48.98
N GLY A 590 -22.85 -19.79 48.31
CA GLY A 590 -23.58 -18.67 48.92
C GLY A 590 -24.75 -19.13 49.78
N THR A 591 -24.83 -18.60 51.01
CA THR A 591 -26.03 -18.68 51.87
C THR A 591 -26.83 -17.38 51.75
N THR A 592 -28.16 -17.49 51.66
CA THR A 592 -29.06 -16.37 51.35
C THR A 592 -29.35 -15.46 52.55
N ALA A 593 -29.31 -14.15 52.35
CA ALA A 593 -29.94 -13.13 53.21
C ALA A 593 -30.37 -11.91 52.36
N ALA A 594 -31.31 -11.11 52.88
CA ALA A 594 -32.04 -10.06 52.15
C ALA A 594 -31.58 -8.62 52.54
N PRO A 595 -32.01 -7.55 51.82
CA PRO A 595 -31.41 -6.22 51.92
C PRO A 595 -32.11 -5.26 52.91
N ALA A 596 -31.32 -4.28 53.35
CA ALA A 596 -31.65 -2.99 53.97
C ALA A 596 -30.34 -2.15 53.98
N ASP A 597 -30.27 -0.83 54.09
CA ASP A 597 -31.15 0.31 53.79
C ASP A 597 -30.22 1.55 53.81
N ASP A 598 -30.43 2.57 52.95
CA ASP A 598 -29.66 3.83 52.98
C ASP A 598 -30.38 4.92 53.79
N PRO A 599 -29.70 5.52 54.78
CA PRO A 599 -29.83 6.98 54.93
C PRO A 599 -28.54 7.70 55.42
N GLY A 600 -28.05 8.70 54.67
CA GLY A 600 -27.07 9.66 55.21
C GLY A 600 -26.57 10.76 54.26
N ALA A 601 -27.31 11.87 54.11
CA ALA A 601 -26.99 12.89 53.10
C ALA A 601 -26.39 14.23 53.62
N ARG A 602 -25.21 14.60 53.07
CA ARG A 602 -24.70 15.99 52.86
C ARG A 602 -24.37 16.81 54.15
N PRO A 603 -23.80 18.04 54.06
CA PRO A 603 -23.25 18.83 52.93
C PRO A 603 -21.69 18.87 52.92
N GLY A 604 -20.93 19.58 52.07
CA GLY A 604 -21.20 20.73 51.19
C GLY A 604 -20.98 22.09 51.89
N PRO A 605 -20.68 23.23 51.22
CA PRO A 605 -20.30 23.46 49.80
C PRO A 605 -18.81 23.08 49.55
N SER A 606 -17.91 23.69 48.75
CA SER A 606 -17.78 24.92 47.90
C SER A 606 -16.61 24.70 46.89
N ALA A 607 -16.27 25.53 45.89
CA ALA A 607 -16.64 26.92 45.60
C ALA A 607 -17.09 27.19 44.13
N LEU A 608 -16.41 28.10 43.37
CA LEU A 608 -17.10 28.95 42.38
C LEU A 608 -16.19 29.62 41.32
N ALA A 609 -16.81 30.13 40.23
CA ALA A 609 -16.23 30.77 39.03
C ALA A 609 -15.56 29.80 38.01
N LEU A 610 -15.59 30.04 36.69
CA LEU A 610 -15.97 31.24 35.90
C LEU A 610 -17.25 31.05 35.05
N VAL A 611 -17.65 32.07 34.29
CA VAL A 611 -18.86 32.11 33.42
C VAL A 611 -18.47 32.68 32.04
N LEU A 612 -19.29 32.40 31.00
CA LEU A 612 -19.16 32.81 29.58
C LEU A 612 -18.15 31.94 28.80
N THR A 613 -18.37 31.57 27.52
CA THR A 613 -19.28 32.15 26.51
C THR A 613 -20.17 31.08 25.83
N GLY A 614 -21.47 31.39 25.66
CA GLY A 614 -22.46 30.46 25.06
C GLY A 614 -23.47 31.09 24.09
N VAL A 615 -23.17 32.30 23.58
CA VAL A 615 -24.15 33.12 22.83
C VAL A 615 -23.81 33.27 21.33
N GLY A 616 -22.55 33.07 20.93
CA GLY A 616 -22.08 33.39 19.57
C GLY A 616 -22.71 32.56 18.44
N ILE A 617 -22.94 31.26 18.67
CA ILE A 617 -23.37 30.32 17.60
C ILE A 617 -24.80 30.62 17.11
N VAL A 618 -25.72 30.96 18.01
CA VAL A 618 -27.12 31.25 17.64
C VAL A 618 -27.24 32.55 16.85
N VAL A 619 -26.44 33.56 17.18
CA VAL A 619 -26.42 34.85 16.46
C VAL A 619 -25.86 34.69 15.04
N LEU A 620 -24.79 33.90 14.87
CA LEU A 620 -24.17 33.64 13.57
C LEU A 620 -25.15 32.97 12.57
N LEU A 621 -25.91 31.97 13.03
CA LEU A 621 -26.91 31.29 12.19
C LEU A 621 -28.05 32.24 11.75
N GLY A 622 -28.49 33.15 12.63
CA GLY A 622 -29.49 34.17 12.30
C GLY A 622 -29.01 35.19 11.25
N ILE A 623 -27.72 35.57 11.29
CA ILE A 623 -27.11 36.48 10.32
C ILE A 623 -26.99 35.80 8.94
N VAL A 624 -26.57 34.53 8.87
CA VAL A 624 -26.47 33.80 7.60
C VAL A 624 -27.85 33.63 6.94
N ALA A 625 -28.88 33.28 7.72
CA ALA A 625 -30.24 33.13 7.20
C ALA A 625 -30.83 34.45 6.65
N THR A 626 -30.59 35.58 7.33
CA THR A 626 -31.07 36.90 6.88
C THR A 626 -30.28 37.44 5.67
N ALA A 627 -28.97 37.18 5.59
CA ALA A 627 -28.16 37.49 4.41
C ALA A 627 -28.63 36.71 3.16
N ALA A 628 -28.88 35.40 3.29
CA ALA A 628 -29.39 34.57 2.20
C ALA A 628 -30.75 35.09 1.67
N ALA A 629 -31.67 35.44 2.58
CA ALA A 629 -32.97 35.98 2.21
C ALA A 629 -32.87 37.31 1.43
N LEU A 630 -31.92 38.20 1.81
CA LEU A 630 -31.67 39.46 1.12
C LEU A 630 -31.07 39.27 -0.29
N VAL A 631 -30.17 38.31 -0.48
CA VAL A 631 -29.58 38.01 -1.80
C VAL A 631 -30.63 37.46 -2.76
N VAL A 632 -31.48 36.53 -2.32
CA VAL A 632 -32.59 36.01 -3.13
C VAL A 632 -33.58 37.10 -3.51
N ARG A 633 -33.90 38.01 -2.57
CA ARG A 633 -34.85 39.12 -2.81
C ARG A 633 -34.32 40.19 -3.77
N ARG A 634 -33.01 40.28 -3.98
CA ARG A 634 -32.35 41.15 -4.99
C ARG A 634 -32.25 40.55 -6.39
N ARG A 635 -32.57 39.27 -6.60
CA ARG A 635 -32.45 38.58 -7.91
C ARG A 635 -33.79 38.35 -8.65
N ARG A 636 -34.86 39.05 -8.28
CA ARG A 636 -36.05 39.16 -9.14
C ARG A 636 -35.87 40.32 -10.14
N PRO A 637 -35.87 40.08 -11.46
CA PRO A 637 -35.99 41.17 -12.42
C PRO A 637 -37.34 41.88 -12.23
N ARG A 638 -37.37 43.19 -12.48
CA ARG A 638 -38.64 43.87 -12.79
C ARG A 638 -39.00 43.56 -14.26
N ALA A 639 -40.30 43.58 -14.54
CA ALA A 639 -40.81 43.70 -15.90
C ALA A 639 -40.52 45.11 -16.46
#